data_AF-A0A940PGQ8-F1
#
_entry.id   AF-A0A940PGQ8-F1
#
_cell.length_a   1.000
_cell.length_b   1.000
_cell.length_c   1.000
_cell.angle_alpha   90.00
_cell.angle_beta   90.00
_cell.angle_gamma   90.00
#
_symmetry.space_group_name_H-M   'P 1'
#
loop_
_entity.id
_entity.type
_entity.pdbx_description
1 polymer ?
#
loop_
_entity_poly.entity_id
_entity_poly.type
_entity_poly.pdbx_seq_one_letter_code
_entity_poly.pdbx_strand_id
1 'polypeptide(L)'
;MVKRVSKWLVLLVIVGQLTPSLIFAEEIVSSSSGDYNELASDTSIEESRESTDQTIPEEMIEDTSSDNLEIREKEVSYEAIDLDVINQLIHSQAMKSFNQRDSAIKEFIDYYETELYSISEEFRIDRSLLVVHLGLQTNWGKSEWSQPLQLNPFYKEGTYDNASFSKLVVSRNQQTNARETKDQEYKLYPDLATALREQIGDMGQQPSTLIADSQVGRVSKTIVENYVEWQNEDAQFSNDMFEILESEYFEKTTDLEKKKLNETGSKLNVNSFDEIISQQAVYRNAKILDNVGNHGVYNGVYRTGPNIRWIGSNSTLKGKEAVITEEAETTLSTYVKFSIAGNEVGWMDKRAFSYYEEIVKKESTGNLDARMITTTGEHGLYTGPFMTNGSVRWIGNNLQYNNRLVIVTEEVTTRRAVYVHFFIDGKDIGWMDKRAFNFTPFDKIINRKSLANADARVLATTGEHGIYSDVFNTNPGARWLGSNKNSKYANQLVTLQEEVVTSRATYIKFSQNGKVVGWMDKRAFNFTPFDEIISRTLLDNMDAQIITTTGDHGIYSDVFRTNASVRWLGSNKESRYANKLVTLQEEVVTSLATYIKFSQNGKIVGWMDKRAFNFDPFDKIISQKKLTATYASIVTNNGNHGVYSGVFNTEAAVKWIGSNSTYANKLAVITEEAITARGTYLKFSIAGKAIGWMDKKAFNFNPFDSILSQKNINSTRKVITTSTGSHGIYTGVYNTGPEVNWIGSNWHYKGKSVTITEEARTVKGIYQKFSINGKVIGWMDSRAFSSVMDVPIIKQMPELPTGCEIVSVTMMLNYAGVNVNKIAMANEMPRNYNPEYGFSGSPFLTSGQQPSYWCTIYPRALMAQVKKHVGSAVNLTGTSTEGLKRQLDDGKPVVVWVSYFHNFLTHAITLTGYDNTGFYYNDCWSGQKNAKITYASFNSCWAKQNRRAISY
;
A
#
# COMPACT_ATOMS: atom_id res chain seq x y z
N MET A 1 28.90 9.38 18.56
CA MET A 1 28.56 10.28 19.69
C MET A 1 27.10 10.00 20.05
N VAL A 2 26.79 9.43 21.23
CA VAL A 2 26.73 10.04 22.58
C VAL A 2 25.37 10.72 22.86
N LYS A 3 24.61 10.13 23.81
CA LYS A 3 23.59 10.68 24.76
C LYS A 3 22.70 11.85 24.26
N ARG A 4 21.37 11.79 24.26
CA ARG A 4 20.35 11.00 24.99
C ARG A 4 20.41 11.12 26.54
N VAL A 5 19.45 11.89 27.08
CA VAL A 5 19.08 12.05 28.50
C VAL A 5 17.54 12.21 28.46
N SER A 6 16.74 11.16 28.72
CA SER A 6 16.18 10.72 30.04
C SER A 6 14.69 11.13 30.12
N LYS A 7 13.76 10.35 30.70
CA LYS A 7 13.80 9.06 31.42
C LYS A 7 12.47 8.29 31.09
N TRP A 8 12.49 7.00 30.72
CA TRP A 8 12.26 5.79 31.58
C TRP A 8 10.77 5.57 31.97
N LEU A 9 10.16 4.36 31.94
CA LEU A 9 10.65 2.98 31.67
C LEU A 9 9.49 2.01 31.27
N VAL A 10 9.80 0.80 30.72
CA VAL A 10 8.96 -0.44 30.49
C VAL A 10 7.58 -0.24 29.82
N LEU A 11 7.21 -0.74 28.62
CA LEU A 11 7.76 -1.65 27.60
C LEU A 11 7.99 -3.14 27.96
N LEU A 12 7.06 -4.03 27.55
CA LEU A 12 7.12 -4.94 26.37
C LEU A 12 7.71 -6.33 26.75
N VAL A 13 7.68 -7.45 26.02
CA VAL A 13 7.44 -7.86 24.60
C VAL A 13 6.54 -9.14 24.61
N ILE A 14 5.88 -9.65 23.55
CA ILE A 14 6.42 -10.32 22.34
C ILE A 14 5.37 -10.32 21.20
N VAL A 15 5.80 -9.80 20.04
CA VAL A 15 5.56 -10.21 18.63
C VAL A 15 4.22 -10.86 18.24
N GLY A 16 3.56 -10.22 17.26
CA GLY A 16 2.72 -10.91 16.26
C GLY A 16 3.42 -10.97 14.90
N GLN A 17 3.00 -11.93 14.06
CA GLN A 17 3.46 -12.20 12.67
C GLN A 17 4.94 -12.59 12.46
N LEU A 18 5.13 -13.73 11.78
CA LEU A 18 6.13 -13.88 10.72
C LEU A 18 5.70 -15.00 9.75
N THR A 19 5.76 -14.74 8.46
CA THR A 19 5.70 -15.77 7.40
C THR A 19 7.02 -16.52 7.32
N PRO A 20 7.04 -17.74 6.75
CA PRO A 20 7.71 -17.83 5.45
C PRO A 20 6.98 -18.69 4.41
N SER A 21 7.43 -18.56 3.17
CA SER A 21 6.92 -19.22 1.97
C SER A 21 7.77 -20.44 1.55
N LEU A 22 7.33 -21.11 0.47
CA LEU A 22 8.00 -22.17 -0.31
C LEU A 22 7.90 -23.61 0.20
N ILE A 23 7.26 -24.46 -0.60
CA ILE A 23 7.87 -25.62 -1.28
C ILE A 23 7.06 -25.94 -2.57
N PHE A 24 7.60 -26.78 -3.45
CA PHE A 24 7.15 -27.06 -4.83
C PHE A 24 6.06 -28.14 -4.95
N ALA A 25 5.45 -28.19 -6.15
CA ALA A 25 4.79 -29.35 -6.79
C ALA A 25 3.46 -29.86 -6.17
N GLU A 26 2.54 -30.49 -6.92
CA GLU A 26 2.44 -30.69 -8.38
C GLU A 26 0.95 -30.76 -8.82
N GLU A 27 0.67 -31.01 -10.11
CA GLU A 27 -0.69 -31.09 -10.68
C GLU A 27 -1.35 -32.48 -10.48
N ILE A 28 -2.49 -32.70 -11.17
CA ILE A 28 -3.28 -33.96 -11.32
C ILE A 28 -4.29 -34.18 -10.15
N VAL A 29 -5.57 -33.79 -10.21
CA VAL A 29 -6.70 -34.02 -11.17
C VAL A 29 -7.56 -35.24 -10.83
N SER A 30 -8.89 -35.02 -10.73
CA SER A 30 -10.01 -35.99 -10.68
C SER A 30 -10.15 -36.89 -9.42
N SER A 31 -11.34 -37.29 -8.95
CA SER A 31 -12.72 -36.79 -9.18
C SER A 31 -13.76 -37.41 -8.21
N SER A 32 -14.70 -36.59 -7.72
CA SER A 32 -16.11 -36.91 -7.38
C SER A 32 -16.49 -38.20 -6.61
N SER A 33 -16.67 -38.08 -5.28
CA SER A 33 -17.66 -38.79 -4.42
C SER A 33 -17.49 -38.27 -2.97
N GLY A 34 -18.45 -38.34 -2.04
CA GLY A 34 -19.84 -38.83 -2.11
C GLY A 34 -20.33 -39.31 -0.73
N ASP A 35 -21.08 -38.46 -0.03
CA ASP A 35 -22.02 -38.63 1.11
C ASP A 35 -21.99 -39.83 2.11
N TYR A 36 -22.37 -39.48 3.36
CA TYR A 36 -23.01 -40.26 4.45
C TYR A 36 -22.17 -41.06 5.51
N ASN A 37 -22.50 -40.74 6.77
CA ASN A 37 -22.84 -41.61 7.92
C ASN A 37 -21.82 -42.29 8.87
N GLU A 38 -22.36 -42.53 10.08
CA GLU A 38 -22.18 -43.64 11.05
C GLU A 38 -21.13 -43.64 12.21
N LEU A 39 -21.66 -43.37 13.41
CA LEU A 39 -21.67 -44.18 14.66
C LEU A 39 -20.40 -44.84 15.26
N ALA A 40 -20.10 -44.37 16.49
CA ALA A 40 -19.98 -45.14 17.76
C ALA A 40 -18.63 -45.73 18.28
N SER A 41 -18.43 -45.57 19.61
CA SER A 41 -17.57 -46.34 20.55
C SER A 41 -16.03 -46.23 20.40
N ASP A 42 -15.16 -46.37 21.43
CA ASP A 42 -15.32 -46.75 22.85
C ASP A 42 -14.09 -46.37 23.73
N THR A 43 -14.22 -46.38 25.09
CA THR A 43 -13.13 -46.54 26.15
C THR A 43 -11.90 -45.59 26.20
N SER A 44 -11.08 -45.42 27.26
CA SER A 44 -11.09 -45.65 28.75
C SER A 44 -9.86 -44.92 29.39
N ILE A 45 -9.89 -44.30 30.61
CA ILE A 45 -9.47 -44.82 31.97
C ILE A 45 -8.02 -45.41 31.98
N GLU A 46 -7.04 -45.10 32.86
CA GLU A 46 -6.89 -44.86 34.34
C GLU A 46 -5.54 -44.05 34.60
N GLU A 47 -5.00 -43.74 35.81
CA GLU A 47 -5.39 -42.87 36.97
C GLU A 47 -4.14 -42.63 37.92
N SER A 48 -4.24 -41.82 38.99
CA SER A 48 -3.40 -41.69 40.23
C SER A 48 -2.28 -40.60 40.26
N ARG A 49 -1.92 -39.95 41.40
CA ARG A 49 -2.25 -40.23 42.82
C ARG A 49 -2.13 -39.02 43.80
N GLU A 50 -3.17 -38.84 44.61
CA GLU A 50 -3.29 -38.34 46.02
C GLU A 50 -2.22 -37.40 46.67
N SER A 51 -2.64 -36.20 47.12
CA SER A 51 -2.80 -35.88 48.57
C SER A 51 -3.43 -34.49 48.83
N THR A 52 -4.46 -34.43 49.71
CA THR A 52 -4.97 -33.25 50.49
C THR A 52 -4.95 -31.86 49.80
N ASP A 53 -6.09 -31.24 49.45
CA ASP A 53 -7.27 -31.03 50.30
C ASP A 53 -8.61 -31.27 49.55
N GLN A 54 -9.73 -31.42 50.28
CA GLN A 54 -10.99 -32.02 49.80
C GLN A 54 -12.24 -31.22 50.23
N THR A 55 -13.41 -31.22 49.56
CA THR A 55 -13.92 -31.46 48.17
C THR A 55 -15.43 -31.10 48.20
N ILE A 56 -16.19 -31.42 47.13
CA ILE A 56 -17.67 -31.48 47.04
C ILE A 56 -18.32 -30.11 46.70
N PRO A 57 -19.32 -30.07 45.79
CA PRO A 57 -19.24 -29.09 44.70
C PRO A 57 -20.54 -28.28 44.47
N GLU A 58 -20.65 -27.77 43.24
CA GLU A 58 -21.82 -27.24 42.54
C GLU A 58 -23.18 -27.79 43.01
N GLU A 59 -23.97 -26.99 43.74
CA GLU A 59 -25.44 -27.04 43.69
C GLU A 59 -26.10 -25.80 44.31
N MET A 60 -26.83 -25.05 43.47
CA MET A 60 -28.04 -24.25 43.77
C MET A 60 -28.74 -24.09 42.41
N ILE A 61 -30.04 -24.34 42.26
CA ILE A 61 -31.12 -24.03 43.18
C ILE A 61 -31.90 -25.29 43.59
N GLU A 62 -32.29 -25.35 44.87
CA GLU A 62 -33.21 -26.31 45.50
C GLU A 62 -34.58 -26.40 44.77
N ASP A 63 -35.40 -27.46 44.77
CA ASP A 63 -35.36 -28.87 45.24
C ASP A 63 -34.82 -29.16 46.66
N THR A 64 -35.55 -29.77 47.59
CA THR A 64 -36.29 -31.05 47.41
C THR A 64 -37.29 -31.33 48.54
N SER A 65 -38.39 -32.02 48.20
CA SER A 65 -39.08 -33.03 49.05
C SER A 65 -39.67 -32.58 50.41
N SER A 66 -40.40 -33.38 51.19
CA SER A 66 -40.91 -34.77 51.04
C SER A 66 -42.43 -34.78 51.36
N ASP A 67 -43.24 -35.85 51.23
CA ASP A 67 -42.96 -37.28 51.36
C ASP A 67 -43.98 -38.19 50.63
N ASN A 68 -43.50 -39.38 50.26
CA ASN A 68 -44.18 -40.68 50.18
C ASN A 68 -45.72 -40.79 50.25
N LEU A 69 -46.37 -41.30 49.18
CA LEU A 69 -46.78 -42.73 49.06
C LEU A 69 -47.58 -43.07 47.79
N GLU A 70 -47.26 -44.20 47.14
CA GLU A 70 -48.18 -44.88 46.22
C GLU A 70 -49.22 -45.71 47.00
N ILE A 71 -50.50 -45.61 46.65
CA ILE A 71 -51.46 -46.73 46.71
C ILE A 71 -52.30 -46.73 45.43
N ARG A 72 -52.62 -47.93 44.93
CA ARG A 72 -53.30 -48.18 43.66
C ARG A 72 -54.81 -48.41 43.78
N GLU A 73 -55.45 -48.30 42.62
CA GLU A 73 -56.49 -49.20 42.08
C GLU A 73 -57.97 -49.10 42.55
N LYS A 74 -58.81 -48.97 41.52
CA LYS A 74 -60.16 -49.53 41.30
C LYS A 74 -61.41 -48.74 41.71
N GLU A 75 -62.45 -49.07 40.94
CA GLU A 75 -63.82 -48.56 40.94
C GLU A 75 -64.61 -49.03 42.18
N VAL A 76 -65.63 -48.27 42.58
CA VAL A 76 -67.04 -48.72 42.73
C VAL A 76 -67.94 -47.48 42.86
N SER A 77 -69.24 -47.66 42.59
CA SER A 77 -70.29 -46.63 42.41
C SER A 77 -71.17 -46.36 43.65
N TYR A 78 -71.95 -45.26 43.58
CA TYR A 78 -72.96 -44.78 44.56
C TYR A 78 -72.33 -44.21 45.87
N GLU A 79 -72.97 -43.32 46.64
CA GLU A 79 -74.37 -42.83 46.63
C GLU A 79 -74.43 -41.32 46.99
N ALA A 80 -75.62 -40.70 46.98
CA ALA A 80 -75.78 -39.25 47.15
C ALA A 80 -75.69 -38.76 48.61
N ILE A 81 -75.13 -37.55 48.80
CA ILE A 81 -75.15 -36.79 50.06
C ILE A 81 -75.68 -35.38 49.77
N ASP A 82 -76.57 -34.89 50.62
CA ASP A 82 -77.37 -33.68 50.38
C ASP A 82 -76.62 -32.39 50.76
N LEU A 83 -76.55 -31.45 49.80
CA LEU A 83 -75.91 -30.14 49.96
C LEU A 83 -76.75 -29.16 50.81
N ASP A 84 -78.07 -29.35 50.87
CA ASP A 84 -78.96 -28.36 51.49
C ASP A 84 -78.75 -28.26 53.02
N VAL A 85 -78.40 -29.38 53.65
CA VAL A 85 -78.10 -29.47 55.10
C VAL A 85 -76.85 -28.66 55.49
N ILE A 86 -75.86 -28.54 54.59
CA ILE A 86 -74.65 -27.74 54.84
C ILE A 86 -74.96 -26.24 54.68
N ASN A 87 -75.74 -25.87 53.67
CA ASN A 87 -76.14 -24.48 53.42
C ASN A 87 -76.94 -23.88 54.59
N GLN A 88 -77.89 -24.64 55.15
CA GLN A 88 -78.72 -24.18 56.28
C GLN A 88 -77.91 -23.91 57.56
N LEU A 89 -76.84 -24.67 57.81
CA LEU A 89 -75.94 -24.44 58.96
C LEU A 89 -75.14 -23.14 58.80
N ILE A 90 -74.60 -22.86 57.61
CA ILE A 90 -73.82 -21.64 57.32
C ILE A 90 -74.69 -20.38 57.44
N HIS A 91 -75.93 -20.41 56.91
CA HIS A 91 -76.89 -19.31 57.03
C HIS A 91 -77.19 -18.93 58.49
N SER A 92 -77.25 -19.92 59.39
CA SER A 92 -77.64 -19.72 60.80
C SER A 92 -76.63 -18.90 61.63
N GLN A 93 -75.36 -18.87 61.22
CA GLN A 93 -74.32 -18.11 61.93
C GLN A 93 -74.11 -16.70 61.34
N ALA A 94 -74.25 -16.54 60.02
CA ALA A 94 -74.16 -15.22 59.37
C ALA A 94 -75.22 -14.23 59.91
N MET A 95 -76.47 -14.68 60.05
CA MET A 95 -77.59 -13.85 60.52
C MET A 95 -77.41 -13.25 61.93
N LYS A 96 -76.57 -13.82 62.79
CA LYS A 96 -76.38 -13.33 64.18
C LYS A 96 -75.39 -12.18 64.33
N SER A 97 -74.61 -11.86 63.29
CA SER A 97 -73.65 -10.75 63.30
C SER A 97 -74.11 -9.51 62.52
N PHE A 98 -75.28 -9.57 61.89
CA PHE A 98 -75.82 -8.49 61.06
C PHE A 98 -76.55 -7.40 61.88
N ASN A 99 -77.42 -7.81 62.82
CA ASN A 99 -78.36 -6.94 63.55
C ASN A 99 -77.74 -6.02 64.64
N GLN A 100 -76.48 -5.62 64.48
CA GLN A 100 -75.82 -4.57 65.28
C GLN A 100 -75.19 -3.44 64.45
N ARG A 101 -75.19 -3.52 63.11
CA ARG A 101 -74.55 -2.51 62.24
C ARG A 101 -75.48 -1.37 61.80
N ASP A 102 -76.79 -1.59 61.82
CA ASP A 102 -77.78 -0.74 61.15
C ASP A 102 -77.93 0.67 61.78
N SER A 103 -77.83 0.78 63.11
CA SER A 103 -78.09 2.04 63.82
C SER A 103 -77.04 3.14 63.56
N ALA A 104 -75.78 2.78 63.27
CA ALA A 104 -74.70 3.75 63.09
C ALA A 104 -74.67 4.37 61.69
N ILE A 105 -75.10 3.61 60.68
CA ILE A 105 -75.23 4.10 59.29
C ILE A 105 -76.29 5.21 59.23
N LYS A 106 -77.37 5.05 59.99
CA LYS A 106 -78.47 6.02 60.02
C LYS A 106 -78.09 7.35 60.65
N GLU A 107 -77.42 7.35 61.80
CA GLU A 107 -76.93 8.59 62.44
C GLU A 107 -75.96 9.37 61.54
N PHE A 108 -75.14 8.68 60.73
CA PHE A 108 -74.23 9.32 59.77
C PHE A 108 -74.98 9.99 58.60
N ILE A 109 -76.01 9.33 58.06
CA ILE A 109 -76.83 9.88 56.96
C ILE A 109 -77.65 11.09 57.45
N ASP A 110 -78.33 10.96 58.58
CA ASP A 110 -79.16 12.02 59.17
C ASP A 110 -78.33 13.27 59.53
N TYR A 111 -77.04 13.13 59.85
CA TYR A 111 -76.13 14.25 60.15
C TYR A 111 -75.76 15.09 58.92
N TYR A 112 -75.52 14.47 57.77
CA TYR A 112 -75.09 15.15 56.52
C TYR A 112 -76.23 15.42 55.51
N GLU A 113 -77.47 14.99 55.79
CA GLU A 113 -78.61 15.06 54.87
C GLU A 113 -78.79 16.46 54.24
N THR A 114 -78.67 17.53 55.04
CA THR A 114 -78.92 18.91 54.57
C THR A 114 -77.84 19.40 53.59
N GLU A 115 -76.57 19.05 53.80
CA GLU A 115 -75.49 19.41 52.87
C GLU A 115 -75.61 18.59 51.58
N LEU A 116 -75.90 17.30 51.69
CA LEU A 116 -76.13 16.40 50.55
C LEU A 116 -77.34 16.83 49.71
N TYR A 117 -78.40 17.34 50.34
CA TYR A 117 -79.53 17.97 49.64
C TYR A 117 -79.06 19.20 48.86
N SER A 118 -78.27 20.09 49.48
CA SER A 118 -77.78 21.30 48.82
C SER A 118 -76.92 21.01 47.57
N ILE A 119 -75.98 20.06 47.68
CA ILE A 119 -75.07 19.67 46.58
C ILE A 119 -75.83 18.94 45.46
N SER A 120 -76.84 18.12 45.83
CA SER A 120 -77.71 17.43 44.88
C SER A 120 -78.51 18.40 44.00
N GLU A 121 -79.08 19.47 44.58
CA GLU A 121 -79.76 20.54 43.82
C GLU A 121 -78.77 21.43 43.03
N GLU A 122 -77.62 21.76 43.61
CA GLU A 122 -76.58 22.62 43.01
C GLU A 122 -75.98 22.02 41.73
N PHE A 123 -75.68 20.71 41.72
CA PHE A 123 -75.07 20.01 40.59
C PHE A 123 -76.00 19.07 39.82
N ARG A 124 -77.26 18.91 40.28
CA ARG A 124 -78.28 18.00 39.70
C ARG A 124 -77.85 16.52 39.66
N ILE A 125 -77.22 16.07 40.74
CA ILE A 125 -76.78 14.68 40.95
C ILE A 125 -77.71 14.02 41.97
N ASP A 126 -78.03 12.74 41.79
CA ASP A 126 -78.89 12.00 42.73
C ASP A 126 -78.23 11.84 44.11
N ARG A 127 -79.00 12.06 45.19
CA ARG A 127 -78.52 11.94 46.57
C ARG A 127 -77.98 10.53 46.89
N SER A 128 -78.54 9.48 46.30
CA SER A 128 -78.06 8.11 46.49
C SER A 128 -76.61 7.91 46.02
N LEU A 129 -76.24 8.50 44.88
CA LEU A 129 -74.87 8.42 44.33
C LEU A 129 -73.86 9.16 45.22
N LEU A 130 -74.25 10.28 45.83
CA LEU A 130 -73.40 11.02 46.78
C LEU A 130 -73.14 10.21 48.06
N VAL A 131 -74.15 9.51 48.58
CA VAL A 131 -74.00 8.62 49.76
C VAL A 131 -73.09 7.43 49.44
N VAL A 132 -73.24 6.79 48.27
CA VAL A 132 -72.36 5.70 47.83
C VAL A 132 -70.90 6.15 47.69
N HIS A 133 -70.65 7.36 47.15
CA HIS A 133 -69.30 7.90 47.03
C HIS A 133 -68.62 8.11 48.40
N LEU A 134 -69.37 8.56 49.41
CA LEU A 134 -68.85 8.74 50.79
C LEU A 134 -68.52 7.41 51.48
N GLY A 135 -69.34 6.37 51.30
CA GLY A 135 -69.05 5.03 51.81
C GLY A 135 -67.79 4.41 51.20
N LEU A 136 -67.55 4.64 49.90
CA LEU A 136 -66.36 4.13 49.20
C LEU A 136 -65.06 4.82 49.64
N GLN A 137 -65.07 6.13 49.91
CA GLN A 137 -63.85 6.85 50.35
C GLN A 137 -63.48 6.61 51.82
N THR A 138 -64.41 6.18 52.68
CA THR A 138 -64.18 6.01 54.13
C THR A 138 -63.62 4.63 54.54
N ASN A 139 -63.37 3.73 53.58
CA ASN A 139 -62.73 2.43 53.79
C ASN A 139 -63.41 1.57 54.89
N TRP A 140 -64.73 1.43 54.78
CA TRP A 140 -65.59 0.74 55.76
C TRP A 140 -65.23 -0.73 55.98
N GLY A 141 -64.33 -1.00 56.93
CA GLY A 141 -64.03 -2.38 57.33
C GLY A 141 -62.85 -2.63 58.27
N LYS A 142 -62.36 -1.66 59.07
CA LYS A 142 -61.18 -1.91 59.94
C LYS A 142 -61.01 -1.05 61.21
N SER A 143 -62.07 -0.87 62.00
CA SER A 143 -61.92 -0.54 63.44
C SER A 143 -63.14 -0.98 64.25
N GLU A 144 -62.90 -1.47 65.46
CA GLU A 144 -63.91 -1.56 66.52
C GLU A 144 -64.15 -0.18 67.16
N TRP A 145 -64.87 -0.16 68.30
CA TRP A 145 -65.15 1.00 69.17
C TRP A 145 -66.32 1.91 68.74
N SER A 146 -67.18 2.18 69.72
CA SER A 146 -68.44 2.93 69.63
C SER A 146 -68.34 4.29 70.31
N GLN A 147 -69.29 5.19 69.99
CA GLN A 147 -69.43 6.60 70.43
C GLN A 147 -68.78 7.63 69.47
N PRO A 148 -69.37 8.83 69.31
CA PRO A 148 -69.06 9.71 68.19
C PRO A 148 -67.73 10.46 68.38
N LEU A 149 -66.83 10.32 67.40
CA LEU A 149 -65.55 11.02 67.31
C LEU A 149 -65.59 12.05 66.16
N GLN A 150 -65.04 13.23 66.39
CA GLN A 150 -64.87 14.26 65.36
C GLN A 150 -63.75 13.84 64.40
N LEU A 151 -64.11 13.27 63.25
CA LEU A 151 -63.15 12.72 62.28
C LEU A 151 -63.45 13.18 60.84
N ASN A 152 -62.45 13.76 60.19
CA ASN A 152 -62.41 13.96 58.75
C ASN A 152 -62.00 12.62 58.07
N PRO A 153 -62.55 12.23 56.91
CA PRO A 153 -62.49 10.87 56.34
C PRO A 153 -61.11 10.20 56.11
N PHE A 154 -59.97 10.88 56.35
CA PHE A 154 -58.63 10.36 56.04
C PHE A 154 -57.77 9.91 57.24
N TYR A 155 -58.38 9.60 58.38
CA TYR A 155 -57.78 8.88 59.52
C TYR A 155 -56.47 9.48 60.11
N LYS A 156 -56.59 10.49 60.98
CA LYS A 156 -55.61 10.73 62.08
C LYS A 156 -56.16 11.69 63.14
N GLU A 157 -55.78 11.46 64.40
CA GLU A 157 -55.98 12.42 65.49
C GLU A 157 -54.89 13.50 65.49
N GLY A 158 -55.28 14.74 65.81
CA GLY A 158 -54.37 15.86 66.02
C GLY A 158 -55.01 17.22 65.73
N THR A 159 -54.79 18.20 66.60
CA THR A 159 -55.12 19.61 66.33
C THR A 159 -54.01 20.31 65.54
N TYR A 160 -54.35 21.48 64.97
CA TYR A 160 -53.50 22.58 64.47
C TYR A 160 -53.24 22.73 62.95
N ASP A 161 -53.60 23.93 62.48
CA ASP A 161 -52.81 24.85 61.64
C ASP A 161 -52.25 24.38 60.28
N ASN A 162 -53.17 24.20 59.31
CA ASN A 162 -52.98 24.57 57.89
C ASN A 162 -51.62 24.26 57.22
N ALA A 163 -51.15 23.01 57.31
CA ALA A 163 -50.02 22.52 56.53
C ALA A 163 -50.39 21.23 55.77
N SER A 164 -50.00 21.14 54.49
CA SER A 164 -50.13 19.94 53.66
C SER A 164 -49.29 18.79 54.22
N PHE A 165 -49.68 17.55 53.97
CA PHE A 165 -48.88 16.37 54.30
C PHE A 165 -48.65 15.44 53.11
N SER A 166 -47.48 14.80 53.11
CA SER A 166 -47.11 13.75 52.16
C SER A 166 -47.35 12.38 52.78
N LYS A 167 -47.83 11.42 51.98
CA LYS A 167 -47.94 10.02 52.37
C LYS A 167 -47.21 9.15 51.36
N LEU A 168 -46.39 8.23 51.87
CA LEU A 168 -45.68 7.25 51.07
C LEU A 168 -46.68 6.18 50.58
N VAL A 169 -46.97 6.13 49.28
CA VAL A 169 -47.93 5.20 48.66
C VAL A 169 -47.18 4.15 47.83
N VAL A 170 -47.55 2.88 48.00
CA VAL A 170 -47.09 1.77 47.14
C VAL A 170 -48.00 1.68 45.92
N SER A 171 -47.44 1.85 44.72
CA SER A 171 -48.13 1.63 43.44
C SER A 171 -47.49 0.45 42.70
N ARG A 172 -48.22 -0.15 41.74
CA ARG A 172 -47.62 -1.11 40.79
C ARG A 172 -47.31 -0.41 39.47
N ASN A 173 -46.08 -0.53 39.01
CA ASN A 173 -45.71 -0.12 37.67
C ASN A 173 -46.32 -1.09 36.64
N GLN A 174 -47.27 -0.61 35.83
CA GLN A 174 -48.06 -1.45 34.93
C GLN A 174 -47.25 -2.12 33.80
N GLN A 175 -46.01 -1.68 33.53
CA GLN A 175 -45.14 -2.31 32.52
C GLN A 175 -44.19 -3.37 33.11
N THR A 176 -43.93 -3.35 34.43
CA THR A 176 -42.96 -4.24 35.09
C THR A 176 -43.54 -5.09 36.23
N ASN A 177 -44.78 -4.80 36.65
CA ASN A 177 -45.47 -5.34 37.83
C ASN A 177 -44.75 -5.16 39.18
N ALA A 178 -43.63 -4.43 39.21
CA ALA A 178 -42.90 -4.09 40.42
C ALA A 178 -43.73 -3.15 41.31
N ARG A 179 -43.58 -3.30 42.63
CA ARG A 179 -44.09 -2.34 43.63
C ARG A 179 -43.10 -1.18 43.74
N GLU A 180 -43.55 0.02 43.39
CA GLU A 180 -42.79 1.27 43.51
C GLU A 180 -43.43 2.17 44.56
N THR A 181 -42.64 2.66 45.51
CA THR A 181 -43.11 3.55 46.57
C THR A 181 -42.80 5.00 46.24
N LYS A 182 -43.80 5.88 46.36
CA LYS A 182 -43.67 7.31 46.04
C LYS A 182 -44.39 8.15 47.09
N ASP A 183 -43.80 9.28 47.47
CA ASP A 183 -44.53 10.29 48.23
C ASP A 183 -45.57 10.98 47.34
N GLN A 184 -46.79 11.04 47.85
CA GLN A 184 -47.92 11.73 47.26
C GLN A 184 -48.41 12.78 48.26
N GLU A 185 -48.46 14.03 47.84
CA GLU A 185 -48.99 15.14 48.66
C GLU A 185 -50.51 15.13 48.61
N TYR A 186 -51.14 15.31 49.78
CA TYR A 186 -52.59 15.39 49.92
C TYR A 186 -53.00 16.78 50.38
N LYS A 187 -53.95 17.38 49.66
CA LYS A 187 -54.56 18.66 50.00
C LYS A 187 -55.61 18.43 51.11
N LEU A 188 -55.47 19.16 52.21
CA LEU A 188 -56.45 19.17 53.29
C LEU A 188 -57.59 20.14 52.96
N TYR A 189 -58.82 19.68 53.20
CA TYR A 189 -60.05 20.46 53.05
C TYR A 189 -60.65 20.80 54.42
N PRO A 190 -61.19 22.01 54.62
CA PRO A 190 -61.70 22.45 55.93
C PRO A 190 -62.96 21.69 56.38
N ASP A 191 -63.77 21.22 55.42
CA ASP A 191 -65.01 20.50 55.62
C ASP A 191 -65.32 19.58 54.43
N LEU A 192 -66.29 18.68 54.60
CA LEU A 192 -66.65 17.66 53.61
C LEU A 192 -67.32 18.25 52.36
N ALA A 193 -68.15 19.28 52.54
CA ALA A 193 -68.89 19.91 51.47
C ALA A 193 -67.98 20.73 50.53
N THR A 194 -66.92 21.33 51.05
CA THR A 194 -65.86 22.02 50.31
C THR A 194 -65.02 21.03 49.49
N ALA A 195 -64.68 19.86 50.06
CA ALA A 195 -63.99 18.79 49.32
C ALA A 195 -64.82 18.29 48.13
N LEU A 196 -66.10 17.97 48.37
CA LEU A 196 -67.03 17.52 47.33
C LEU A 196 -67.23 18.57 46.23
N ARG A 197 -67.38 19.86 46.57
CA ARG A 197 -67.56 20.93 45.59
C ARG A 197 -66.34 21.14 44.69
N GLU A 198 -65.12 21.04 45.22
CA GLU A 198 -63.91 21.14 44.38
C GLU A 198 -63.79 19.92 43.45
N GLN A 199 -64.00 18.71 43.98
CA GLN A 199 -63.89 17.46 43.22
C GLN A 199 -64.95 17.35 42.11
N ILE A 200 -66.19 17.80 42.35
CA ILE A 200 -67.25 17.88 41.32
C ILE A 200 -66.97 19.07 40.37
N GLY A 201 -66.38 20.16 40.84
CA GLY A 201 -65.98 21.31 40.03
C GLY A 201 -64.92 20.98 38.98
N ASP A 202 -63.91 20.18 39.32
CA ASP A 202 -62.87 19.72 38.39
C ASP A 202 -63.42 18.76 37.32
N MET A 203 -64.49 18.01 37.62
CA MET A 203 -65.26 17.24 36.62
C MET A 203 -66.03 18.16 35.64
N GLY A 204 -66.18 19.45 35.95
CA GLY A 204 -66.99 20.43 35.21
C GLY A 204 -66.37 21.01 33.93
N GLN A 205 -65.12 20.68 33.57
CA GLN A 205 -64.42 21.20 32.38
C GLN A 205 -64.88 20.59 31.02
N GLN A 206 -66.04 19.93 30.96
CA GLN A 206 -66.64 19.38 29.72
C GLN A 206 -68.17 19.66 29.57
N PRO A 207 -68.62 20.93 29.54
CA PRO A 207 -70.05 21.25 29.46
C PRO A 207 -70.61 21.23 28.02
N SER A 208 -71.09 20.07 27.54
CA SER A 208 -72.05 20.02 26.42
C SER A 208 -72.91 18.74 26.43
N THR A 209 -74.13 18.82 25.87
CA THR A 209 -75.10 17.70 25.74
C THR A 209 -75.70 17.12 27.03
N LEU A 210 -76.22 17.98 27.90
CA LEU A 210 -77.33 17.63 28.80
C LEU A 210 -78.57 18.45 28.45
N ILE A 211 -79.65 17.78 28.02
CA ILE A 211 -81.08 18.08 28.25
C ILE A 211 -81.94 17.06 27.46
N ALA A 212 -83.03 16.61 28.08
CA ALA A 212 -84.14 15.84 27.51
C ALA A 212 -83.83 14.48 26.83
N ASP A 213 -83.93 13.40 27.61
CA ASP A 213 -85.02 12.42 27.38
C ASP A 213 -85.57 11.97 28.74
N SER A 214 -86.85 11.59 28.80
CA SER A 214 -87.61 11.46 30.05
C SER A 214 -87.78 10.02 30.52
N GLN A 215 -86.74 9.44 31.13
CA GLN A 215 -86.91 8.33 32.09
C GLN A 215 -85.98 8.49 33.30
N VAL A 216 -86.55 8.96 34.41
CA VAL A 216 -85.93 8.87 35.75
C VAL A 216 -85.94 7.40 36.16
N GLY A 217 -84.91 6.66 35.79
CA GLY A 217 -84.90 5.20 35.97
C GLY A 217 -83.77 4.43 35.28
N ARG A 218 -82.59 5.03 35.01
CA ARG A 218 -81.33 4.32 34.68
C ARG A 218 -80.10 5.25 34.61
N VAL A 219 -79.70 5.79 35.77
CA VAL A 219 -78.39 6.46 35.96
C VAL A 219 -77.66 5.78 37.13
N SER A 220 -77.49 4.45 37.02
CA SER A 220 -77.18 3.60 38.19
C SER A 220 -76.28 2.39 37.90
N LYS A 221 -75.47 2.40 36.82
CA LYS A 221 -74.51 1.32 36.54
C LYS A 221 -73.15 1.83 36.04
N THR A 222 -73.11 2.46 34.87
CA THR A 222 -71.86 2.84 34.19
C THR A 222 -70.99 3.86 34.93
N ILE A 223 -71.57 4.67 35.83
CA ILE A 223 -70.78 5.58 36.69
C ILE A 223 -70.04 4.80 37.80
N VAL A 224 -70.63 3.72 38.31
CA VAL A 224 -70.03 2.87 39.36
C VAL A 224 -68.98 1.95 38.74
N GLU A 225 -69.28 1.33 37.59
CA GLU A 225 -68.33 0.47 36.85
C GLU A 225 -67.02 1.22 36.54
N ASN A 226 -67.11 2.47 36.08
CA ASN A 226 -65.95 3.33 35.79
C ASN A 226 -65.16 3.79 37.04
N TYR A 227 -65.70 3.63 38.26
CA TYR A 227 -64.99 3.94 39.51
C TYR A 227 -64.31 2.69 40.09
N VAL A 228 -64.90 1.51 39.89
CA VAL A 228 -64.40 0.22 40.39
C VAL A 228 -63.14 -0.25 39.66
N GLU A 229 -62.99 0.00 38.35
CA GLU A 229 -61.75 -0.36 37.62
C GLU A 229 -60.46 0.31 38.17
N TRP A 230 -60.59 1.34 39.01
CA TRP A 230 -59.45 2.03 39.63
C TRP A 230 -58.98 1.42 40.97
N GLN A 231 -59.75 0.50 41.57
CA GLN A 231 -59.42 -0.17 42.84
C GLN A 231 -59.61 -1.69 42.70
N ASN A 232 -58.55 -2.40 42.33
CA ASN A 232 -58.56 -3.85 42.14
C ASN A 232 -58.57 -4.61 43.48
N GLU A 233 -59.74 -4.87 44.07
CA GLU A 233 -59.96 -6.00 45.00
C GLU A 233 -61.46 -6.36 45.13
N ASP A 234 -61.77 -7.66 44.94
CA ASP A 234 -63.06 -8.38 45.09
C ASP A 234 -64.36 -7.81 44.45
N ALA A 235 -64.70 -8.33 43.26
CA ALA A 235 -65.93 -7.99 42.54
C ALA A 235 -67.20 -8.76 43.00
N GLN A 236 -67.09 -9.75 43.89
CA GLN A 236 -68.25 -10.49 44.39
C GLN A 236 -69.04 -9.61 45.38
N PHE A 237 -68.34 -9.04 46.37
CA PHE A 237 -68.89 -8.21 47.44
C PHE A 237 -69.68 -6.99 46.95
N SER A 238 -69.28 -6.38 45.83
CA SER A 238 -69.98 -5.22 45.26
C SER A 238 -71.34 -5.56 44.61
N ASN A 239 -71.57 -6.80 44.17
CA ASN A 239 -72.86 -7.21 43.62
C ASN A 239 -73.87 -7.49 44.75
N ASP A 240 -73.46 -8.23 45.78
CA ASP A 240 -74.29 -8.56 46.94
C ASP A 240 -74.79 -7.28 47.67
N MET A 241 -73.93 -6.26 47.76
CA MET A 241 -74.30 -4.95 48.32
C MET A 241 -75.34 -4.20 47.45
N PHE A 242 -75.35 -4.43 46.13
CA PHE A 242 -76.26 -3.78 45.19
C PHE A 242 -77.68 -4.36 45.29
N GLU A 243 -77.82 -5.69 45.39
CA GLU A 243 -79.13 -6.34 45.60
C GLU A 243 -79.75 -5.93 46.95
N ILE A 244 -78.94 -5.79 48.01
CA ILE A 244 -79.42 -5.31 49.32
C ILE A 244 -80.00 -3.89 49.20
N LEU A 245 -79.33 -2.98 48.47
CA LEU A 245 -79.79 -1.59 48.29
C LEU A 245 -81.03 -1.47 47.37
N GLU A 246 -81.18 -2.32 46.35
CA GLU A 246 -82.43 -2.40 45.59
C GLU A 246 -83.59 -2.93 46.45
N SER A 247 -83.34 -3.91 47.35
CA SER A 247 -84.42 -4.54 48.10
C SER A 247 -85.05 -3.67 49.20
N GLU A 248 -84.27 -2.98 50.03
CA GLU A 248 -84.81 -2.31 51.22
C GLU A 248 -85.21 -0.83 51.04
N TYR A 249 -84.67 -0.13 50.04
CA TYR A 249 -84.88 1.31 49.85
C TYR A 249 -85.91 1.65 48.74
N PHE A 250 -86.01 0.82 47.69
CA PHE A 250 -86.94 1.05 46.58
C PHE A 250 -88.39 0.65 46.89
N GLU A 251 -88.65 -0.35 47.74
CA GLU A 251 -90.04 -0.71 48.07
C GLU A 251 -90.74 0.39 48.89
N LYS A 252 -90.04 0.95 49.90
CA LYS A 252 -90.61 1.91 50.87
C LYS A 252 -90.93 3.28 50.28
N THR A 253 -90.29 3.71 49.19
CA THR A 253 -90.60 4.98 48.50
C THR A 253 -91.91 4.89 47.69
N THR A 254 -92.19 3.74 47.06
CA THR A 254 -93.35 3.62 46.15
C THR A 254 -94.71 3.74 46.83
N ASP A 255 -94.84 3.44 48.12
CA ASP A 255 -96.13 3.48 48.84
C ASP A 255 -96.54 4.87 49.34
N LEU A 256 -95.59 5.79 49.53
CA LEU A 256 -95.92 7.17 49.92
C LEU A 256 -96.50 7.96 48.72
N GLU A 257 -96.07 7.63 47.50
CA GLU A 257 -96.55 8.28 46.27
C GLU A 257 -97.87 7.67 45.76
N LYS A 258 -98.03 6.34 45.79
CA LYS A 258 -99.33 5.67 45.54
C LYS A 258 -100.45 6.26 46.40
N LYS A 259 -100.14 6.66 47.64
CA LYS A 259 -101.11 7.25 48.57
C LYS A 259 -101.53 8.69 48.22
N LYS A 260 -100.77 9.41 47.39
CA LYS A 260 -101.16 10.73 46.85
C LYS A 260 -101.88 10.65 45.51
N LEU A 261 -101.58 9.68 44.65
CA LEU A 261 -102.30 9.51 43.38
C LEU A 261 -103.74 9.00 43.55
N ASN A 262 -104.02 8.19 44.57
CA ASN A 262 -105.36 7.61 44.75
C ASN A 262 -106.46 8.62 45.15
N GLU A 263 -106.12 9.84 45.56
CA GLU A 263 -107.11 10.90 45.86
C GLU A 263 -107.47 11.78 44.64
N THR A 264 -106.83 11.59 43.49
CA THR A 264 -107.13 12.33 42.24
C THR A 264 -107.55 11.47 41.05
N GLY A 265 -107.64 10.15 41.21
CA GLY A 265 -107.97 9.18 40.15
C GLY A 265 -109.43 9.14 39.66
N SER A 266 -110.07 10.29 39.38
CA SER A 266 -111.50 10.33 39.00
C SER A 266 -111.90 11.32 37.89
N LYS A 267 -111.16 11.37 36.76
CA LYS A 267 -111.69 11.79 35.43
C LYS A 267 -110.71 11.53 34.27
N LEU A 268 -111.26 11.02 33.16
CA LEU A 268 -110.72 11.07 31.78
C LEU A 268 -109.40 10.30 31.51
N ASN A 269 -109.12 9.80 30.30
CA ASN A 269 -109.98 9.24 29.23
C ASN A 269 -109.10 8.27 28.40
N VAL A 270 -109.69 7.26 27.76
CA VAL A 270 -108.92 6.28 26.95
C VAL A 270 -108.97 6.66 25.46
N ASN A 271 -107.86 6.38 24.75
CA ASN A 271 -107.54 6.72 23.35
C ASN A 271 -107.07 8.17 23.10
N SER A 272 -105.75 8.36 23.15
CA SER A 272 -105.03 9.40 22.43
C SER A 272 -103.97 8.75 21.52
N PHE A 273 -103.77 9.32 20.34
CA PHE A 273 -102.64 9.04 19.47
C PHE A 273 -101.53 10.08 19.73
N ASP A 274 -100.28 9.72 19.45
CA ASP A 274 -99.15 10.63 19.60
C ASP A 274 -99.03 11.56 18.38
N GLU A 275 -98.71 12.84 18.61
CA GLU A 275 -98.57 13.83 17.54
C GLU A 275 -97.18 13.76 16.89
N ILE A 276 -97.11 14.00 15.58
CA ILE A 276 -95.85 14.16 14.85
C ILE A 276 -95.41 15.62 14.99
N ILE A 277 -94.39 15.84 15.81
CA ILE A 277 -93.81 17.15 16.14
C ILE A 277 -93.03 17.71 14.94
N SER A 278 -92.29 16.85 14.25
CA SER A 278 -91.54 17.20 13.03
C SER A 278 -91.46 16.00 12.08
N GLN A 279 -91.39 16.24 10.77
CA GLN A 279 -91.08 15.21 9.77
C GLN A 279 -90.29 15.83 8.62
N GLN A 280 -89.19 15.19 8.23
CA GLN A 280 -88.27 15.67 7.20
C GLN A 280 -87.75 14.53 6.32
N ALA A 281 -87.60 14.79 5.03
CA ALA A 281 -86.87 13.90 4.14
C ALA A 281 -85.36 13.96 4.45
N VAL A 282 -84.70 12.80 4.45
CA VAL A 282 -83.24 12.67 4.62
C VAL A 282 -82.69 11.69 3.60
N TYR A 283 -81.37 11.60 3.48
CA TYR A 283 -80.72 10.48 2.81
C TYR A 283 -79.50 10.04 3.61
N ARG A 284 -79.59 8.90 4.30
CA ARG A 284 -78.49 8.37 5.12
C ARG A 284 -78.37 6.86 4.98
N ASN A 285 -77.16 6.37 4.77
CA ASN A 285 -76.87 4.94 4.89
C ASN A 285 -76.77 4.58 6.39
N ALA A 286 -77.34 3.45 6.79
CA ALA A 286 -77.29 2.94 8.16
C ALA A 286 -77.32 1.41 8.18
N LYS A 287 -77.07 0.82 9.34
CA LYS A 287 -77.09 -0.62 9.60
C LYS A 287 -77.96 -0.95 10.81
N ILE A 288 -78.81 -1.96 10.68
CA ILE A 288 -79.81 -2.30 11.71
C ILE A 288 -79.19 -3.05 12.88
N LEU A 289 -79.49 -2.57 14.10
CA LEU A 289 -78.96 -3.02 15.38
C LEU A 289 -79.90 -4.00 16.11
N ASP A 290 -79.30 -4.79 17.00
CA ASP A 290 -79.97 -5.85 17.77
C ASP A 290 -80.01 -5.53 19.29
N ASN A 291 -78.90 -5.06 19.84
CA ASN A 291 -78.67 -4.88 21.29
C ASN A 291 -79.45 -3.72 21.95
N VAL A 292 -80.45 -3.14 21.28
CA VAL A 292 -81.19 -1.94 21.74
C VAL A 292 -82.64 -2.28 22.10
N GLY A 293 -82.91 -3.55 22.42
CA GLY A 293 -84.26 -4.05 22.64
C GLY A 293 -85.02 -4.37 21.35
N ASN A 294 -86.19 -4.97 21.51
CA ASN A 294 -87.01 -5.52 20.43
C ASN A 294 -87.85 -4.43 19.76
N HIS A 295 -87.23 -3.65 18.87
CA HIS A 295 -87.88 -2.56 18.15
C HIS A 295 -88.85 -3.07 17.08
N GLY A 296 -90.08 -2.57 17.13
CA GLY A 296 -91.08 -2.84 16.10
C GLY A 296 -90.80 -2.07 14.80
N VAL A 297 -91.07 -2.75 13.68
CA VAL A 297 -91.20 -2.17 12.35
C VAL A 297 -92.69 -1.97 12.09
N TYR A 298 -93.07 -0.80 11.58
CA TYR A 298 -94.44 -0.36 11.38
C TYR A 298 -94.68 0.14 9.95
N ASN A 299 -95.92 0.09 9.46
CA ASN A 299 -96.30 0.63 8.14
C ASN A 299 -96.44 2.18 8.11
N GLY A 300 -96.05 2.86 9.18
CA GLY A 300 -96.13 4.31 9.39
C GLY A 300 -95.56 4.65 10.78
N VAL A 301 -95.42 5.93 11.11
CA VAL A 301 -94.86 6.37 12.41
C VAL A 301 -95.66 5.78 13.57
N TYR A 302 -94.98 5.19 14.57
CA TYR A 302 -95.62 4.43 15.64
C TYR A 302 -96.65 5.25 16.42
N ARG A 303 -97.84 4.67 16.67
CA ARG A 303 -98.91 5.22 17.54
C ARG A 303 -99.49 6.59 17.13
N THR A 304 -99.21 7.06 15.91
CA THR A 304 -99.74 8.35 15.38
C THR A 304 -101.12 8.27 14.73
N GLY A 305 -101.72 7.08 14.61
CA GLY A 305 -103.08 6.95 14.07
C GLY A 305 -103.63 5.51 14.04
N PRO A 306 -104.94 5.33 13.76
CA PRO A 306 -105.64 4.05 13.88
C PRO A 306 -105.24 3.01 12.83
N ASN A 307 -104.58 3.41 11.75
CA ASN A 307 -104.16 2.52 10.65
C ASN A 307 -102.69 2.09 10.75
N ILE A 308 -102.00 2.48 11.83
CA ILE A 308 -100.62 2.09 12.11
C ILE A 308 -100.61 0.70 12.74
N ARG A 309 -99.92 -0.25 12.10
CA ARG A 309 -99.79 -1.65 12.53
C ARG A 309 -98.34 -2.09 12.53
N TRP A 310 -98.02 -2.97 13.48
CA TRP A 310 -96.77 -3.72 13.51
C TRP A 310 -96.69 -4.66 12.30
N ILE A 311 -95.54 -4.69 11.63
CA ILE A 311 -95.27 -5.52 10.44
C ILE A 311 -93.98 -6.35 10.56
N GLY A 312 -93.20 -6.20 11.63
CA GLY A 312 -91.99 -6.98 11.89
C GLY A 312 -91.17 -6.44 13.06
N SER A 313 -89.99 -7.01 13.29
CA SER A 313 -89.06 -6.60 14.35
C SER A 313 -87.63 -6.43 13.80
N ASN A 314 -86.85 -5.53 14.39
CA ASN A 314 -85.43 -5.31 14.09
C ASN A 314 -84.62 -6.62 14.06
N SER A 315 -84.92 -7.58 14.94
CA SER A 315 -84.29 -8.91 14.98
C SER A 315 -84.26 -9.63 13.62
N THR A 316 -85.34 -9.54 12.84
CA THR A 316 -85.46 -10.18 11.50
C THR A 316 -84.70 -9.43 10.39
N LEU A 317 -84.24 -8.22 10.69
CA LEU A 317 -83.53 -7.31 9.78
C LEU A 317 -82.10 -7.01 10.26
N LYS A 318 -81.69 -7.57 11.41
CA LYS A 318 -80.38 -7.45 12.06
C LYS A 318 -79.23 -7.48 11.06
N GLY A 319 -78.36 -6.48 11.14
CA GLY A 319 -77.12 -6.42 10.37
C GLY A 319 -77.28 -6.18 8.86
N LYS A 320 -78.50 -5.99 8.36
CA LYS A 320 -78.73 -5.54 6.97
C LYS A 320 -78.40 -4.04 6.85
N GLU A 321 -77.84 -3.69 5.70
CA GLU A 321 -77.69 -2.29 5.28
C GLU A 321 -79.05 -1.71 4.91
N ALA A 322 -79.33 -0.50 5.36
CA ALA A 322 -80.57 0.23 5.12
C ALA A 322 -80.28 1.67 4.67
N VAL A 323 -81.13 2.18 3.78
CA VAL A 323 -81.12 3.61 3.40
C VAL A 323 -82.31 4.28 4.06
N ILE A 324 -82.01 5.23 4.95
CA ILE A 324 -82.97 6.08 5.63
C ILE A 324 -83.37 7.22 4.69
N THR A 325 -84.68 7.41 4.52
CA THR A 325 -85.29 8.32 3.53
C THR A 325 -86.14 9.43 4.16
N GLU A 326 -86.67 9.20 5.35
CA GLU A 326 -87.42 10.19 6.13
C GLU A 326 -87.14 9.98 7.62
N GLU A 327 -87.16 11.06 8.41
CA GLU A 327 -87.19 11.01 9.88
C GLU A 327 -88.43 11.76 10.36
N ALA A 328 -89.13 11.22 11.36
CA ALA A 328 -90.31 11.81 11.99
C ALA A 328 -90.19 11.72 13.51
N GLU A 329 -90.46 12.84 14.18
CA GLU A 329 -90.34 13.02 15.63
C GLU A 329 -91.71 13.02 16.27
N THR A 330 -91.86 12.33 17.40
CA THR A 330 -93.10 12.25 18.18
C THR A 330 -92.80 12.53 19.66
N THR A 331 -93.85 12.68 20.45
CA THR A 331 -93.79 12.71 21.92
C THR A 331 -93.16 11.48 22.58
N LEU A 332 -92.91 10.39 21.83
CA LEU A 332 -92.29 9.16 22.34
C LEU A 332 -90.85 8.92 21.86
N SER A 333 -90.55 9.22 20.59
CA SER A 333 -89.21 9.15 20.01
C SER A 333 -89.15 9.65 18.56
N THR A 334 -87.95 9.68 17.97
CA THR A 334 -87.77 9.76 16.53
C THR A 334 -87.92 8.39 15.89
N TYR A 335 -88.79 8.26 14.91
CA TYR A 335 -88.92 7.11 14.01
C TYR A 335 -88.35 7.47 12.65
N VAL A 336 -87.78 6.50 11.95
CA VAL A 336 -87.15 6.70 10.65
C VAL A 336 -87.67 5.71 9.63
N LYS A 337 -87.90 6.22 8.42
CA LYS A 337 -88.40 5.46 7.28
C LYS A 337 -87.24 4.90 6.49
N PHE A 338 -87.23 3.59 6.27
CA PHE A 338 -86.07 2.92 5.72
C PHE A 338 -86.40 1.94 4.60
N SER A 339 -85.44 1.79 3.70
CA SER A 339 -85.44 0.81 2.62
C SER A 339 -84.26 -0.14 2.74
N ILE A 340 -84.42 -1.38 2.31
CA ILE A 340 -83.35 -2.39 2.21
C ILE A 340 -83.27 -2.85 0.77
N ALA A 341 -82.06 -2.83 0.19
CA ALA A 341 -81.82 -3.14 -1.22
C ALA A 341 -82.77 -2.39 -2.19
N GLY A 342 -83.06 -1.11 -1.90
CA GLY A 342 -83.94 -0.25 -2.69
C GLY A 342 -85.46 -0.45 -2.48
N ASN A 343 -85.87 -1.44 -1.69
CA ASN A 343 -87.29 -1.69 -1.38
C ASN A 343 -87.64 -1.04 -0.05
N GLU A 344 -88.70 -0.22 0.00
CA GLU A 344 -89.22 0.35 1.25
C GLU A 344 -89.70 -0.77 2.19
N VAL A 345 -89.28 -0.72 3.46
CA VAL A 345 -89.59 -1.75 4.47
C VAL A 345 -90.60 -1.23 5.50
N GLY A 346 -90.49 0.05 5.88
CA GLY A 346 -91.41 0.70 6.79
C GLY A 346 -90.73 1.75 7.66
N TRP A 347 -91.32 2.00 8.82
CA TRP A 347 -90.83 2.90 9.87
C TRP A 347 -90.36 2.10 11.08
N MET A 348 -89.25 2.48 11.68
CA MET A 348 -88.72 1.89 12.92
C MET A 348 -88.02 2.96 13.75
N ASP A 349 -87.91 2.76 15.06
CA ASP A 349 -87.24 3.71 15.97
C ASP A 349 -85.81 4.03 15.50
N LYS A 350 -85.41 5.30 15.57
CA LYS A 350 -84.09 5.78 15.14
C LYS A 350 -82.94 5.08 15.87
N ARG A 351 -83.16 4.64 17.12
CA ARG A 351 -82.20 3.93 17.98
C ARG A 351 -81.91 2.50 17.51
N ALA A 352 -82.74 1.93 16.63
CA ALA A 352 -82.50 0.64 15.99
C ALA A 352 -81.44 0.68 14.86
N PHE A 353 -80.80 1.83 14.61
CA PHE A 353 -79.87 2.03 13.49
C PHE A 353 -78.51 2.63 13.93
N SER A 354 -77.43 2.08 13.39
CA SER A 354 -76.09 2.69 13.41
C SER A 354 -75.82 3.37 12.07
N TYR A 355 -75.53 4.68 12.09
CA TYR A 355 -75.42 5.51 10.89
C TYR A 355 -74.00 5.57 10.35
N TYR A 356 -73.86 5.56 9.02
CA TYR A 356 -72.59 5.79 8.34
C TYR A 356 -72.30 7.29 8.17
N GLU A 357 -71.01 7.61 8.03
CA GLU A 357 -70.50 8.97 7.81
C GLU A 357 -70.87 9.50 6.42
N GLU A 358 -71.27 10.77 6.40
CA GLU A 358 -71.64 11.48 5.18
C GLU A 358 -70.39 11.97 4.43
N ILE A 359 -70.36 11.75 3.11
CA ILE A 359 -69.36 12.34 2.22
C ILE A 359 -69.79 13.78 1.93
N VAL A 360 -69.08 14.73 2.55
CA VAL A 360 -69.32 16.17 2.42
C VAL A 360 -68.73 16.71 1.11
N LYS A 361 -67.61 16.14 0.65
CA LYS A 361 -66.91 16.54 -0.57
C LYS A 361 -66.11 15.38 -1.15
N LYS A 362 -66.02 15.27 -2.48
CA LYS A 362 -65.06 14.42 -3.18
C LYS A 362 -64.34 15.22 -4.27
N GLU A 363 -63.04 15.06 -4.38
CA GLU A 363 -62.17 15.74 -5.34
C GLU A 363 -61.14 14.78 -5.97
N SER A 364 -60.71 15.08 -7.19
CA SER A 364 -59.55 14.44 -7.83
C SER A 364 -58.36 15.39 -7.74
N THR A 365 -57.24 14.94 -7.17
CA THR A 365 -56.02 15.75 -7.07
C THR A 365 -55.21 15.76 -8.37
N GLY A 366 -55.48 14.81 -9.28
CA GLY A 366 -54.46 14.34 -10.23
C GLY A 366 -53.34 13.61 -9.50
N ASN A 367 -52.35 13.09 -10.24
CA ASN A 367 -51.25 12.32 -9.66
C ASN A 367 -50.32 13.24 -8.83
N LEU A 368 -50.50 13.26 -7.52
CA LEU A 368 -49.80 14.15 -6.58
C LEU A 368 -48.80 13.36 -5.72
N ASP A 369 -47.51 13.68 -5.86
CA ASP A 369 -46.45 13.09 -5.03
C ASP A 369 -46.60 13.49 -3.55
N ALA A 370 -46.69 12.50 -2.67
CA ALA A 370 -46.65 12.69 -1.21
C ALA A 370 -45.76 11.64 -0.54
N ARG A 371 -45.36 11.86 0.72
CA ARG A 371 -44.60 10.87 1.51
C ARG A 371 -45.34 10.52 2.80
N MET A 372 -45.47 9.23 3.09
CA MET A 372 -46.04 8.69 4.34
C MET A 372 -45.23 9.18 5.56
N ILE A 373 -45.87 9.79 6.55
CA ILE A 373 -45.23 10.36 7.75
C ILE A 373 -45.30 9.35 8.92
N THR A 374 -44.19 9.20 9.66
CA THR A 374 -44.09 8.36 10.86
C THR A 374 -44.61 9.00 12.16
N THR A 375 -44.84 10.31 12.19
CA THR A 375 -44.94 11.09 13.45
C THR A 375 -46.36 11.43 13.88
N THR A 376 -47.38 11.06 13.11
CA THR A 376 -48.79 11.47 13.34
C THR A 376 -49.66 10.35 13.90
N GLY A 377 -49.07 9.29 14.45
CA GLY A 377 -49.75 8.13 15.03
C GLY A 377 -50.03 7.00 14.03
N GLU A 378 -50.77 5.98 14.48
CA GLU A 378 -51.28 4.93 13.59
C GLU A 378 -52.54 5.40 12.87
N HIS A 379 -52.48 5.38 11.53
CA HIS A 379 -53.62 5.69 10.66
C HIS A 379 -54.11 4.40 10.02
N GLY A 380 -55.42 4.13 10.17
CA GLY A 380 -56.05 2.98 9.53
C GLY A 380 -56.06 3.10 8.01
N LEU A 381 -55.80 1.98 7.34
CA LEU A 381 -55.95 1.80 5.90
C LEU A 381 -57.25 1.07 5.61
N TYR A 382 -57.99 1.56 4.62
CA TYR A 382 -59.34 1.09 4.31
C TYR A 382 -59.53 0.87 2.80
N THR A 383 -60.50 0.03 2.43
CA THR A 383 -60.94 -0.16 1.03
C THR A 383 -61.75 1.00 0.47
N GLY A 384 -62.13 1.97 1.31
CA GLY A 384 -62.87 3.19 0.96
C GLY A 384 -62.77 4.21 2.10
N PRO A 385 -63.27 5.45 1.94
CA PRO A 385 -63.27 6.45 3.00
C PRO A 385 -63.97 5.94 4.27
N PHE A 386 -63.33 6.12 5.43
CA PHE A 386 -63.69 5.44 6.69
C PHE A 386 -65.17 5.64 7.08
N MET A 387 -65.83 4.52 7.42
CA MET A 387 -67.24 4.46 7.83
C MET A 387 -68.26 5.14 6.88
N THR A 388 -68.00 5.26 5.58
CA THR A 388 -68.98 5.86 4.65
C THR A 388 -70.06 4.89 4.14
N ASN A 389 -69.85 3.57 4.28
CA ASN A 389 -70.84 2.50 4.00
C ASN A 389 -70.31 1.13 4.49
N GLY A 390 -71.17 0.10 4.55
CA GLY A 390 -70.80 -1.24 5.00
C GLY A 390 -69.89 -2.07 4.09
N SER A 391 -69.52 -1.61 2.88
CA SER A 391 -68.47 -2.27 2.08
C SER A 391 -67.06 -1.80 2.44
N VAL A 392 -66.91 -0.71 3.21
CA VAL A 392 -65.63 -0.21 3.68
C VAL A 392 -65.07 -1.12 4.77
N ARG A 393 -63.97 -1.80 4.46
CA ARG A 393 -63.22 -2.70 5.34
C ARG A 393 -61.87 -2.10 5.70
N TRP A 394 -61.46 -2.27 6.96
CA TRP A 394 -60.08 -2.09 7.41
C TRP A 394 -59.19 -3.19 6.80
N ILE A 395 -58.01 -2.80 6.33
CA ILE A 395 -57.05 -3.68 5.64
C ILE A 395 -55.59 -3.46 6.11
N GLY A 396 -55.38 -2.74 7.21
CA GLY A 396 -54.08 -2.53 7.83
C GLY A 396 -53.92 -1.11 8.39
N ASN A 397 -52.67 -0.70 8.63
CA ASN A 397 -52.29 0.65 9.06
C ASN A 397 -51.15 1.23 8.19
N ASN A 398 -50.73 2.45 8.50
CA ASN A 398 -49.60 3.15 7.86
C ASN A 398 -48.23 2.50 8.07
N LEU A 399 -48.03 1.68 9.11
CA LEU A 399 -46.68 1.30 9.58
C LEU A 399 -45.82 0.65 8.48
N GLN A 400 -46.40 -0.28 7.72
CA GLN A 400 -45.73 -0.97 6.60
C GLN A 400 -45.40 -0.07 5.38
N TYR A 401 -45.97 1.13 5.32
CA TYR A 401 -45.77 2.10 4.23
C TYR A 401 -45.04 3.37 4.68
N ASN A 402 -44.70 3.50 5.97
CA ASN A 402 -44.02 4.67 6.54
C ASN A 402 -42.77 5.09 5.75
N ASN A 403 -42.56 6.41 5.61
CA ASN A 403 -41.51 7.05 4.81
C ASN A 403 -41.50 6.74 3.30
N ARG A 404 -42.36 5.86 2.77
CA ARG A 404 -42.49 5.64 1.32
C ARG A 404 -43.08 6.87 0.62
N LEU A 405 -42.63 7.09 -0.61
CA LEU A 405 -43.30 7.98 -1.55
C LEU A 405 -44.56 7.28 -2.08
N VAL A 406 -45.63 8.04 -2.24
CA VAL A 406 -46.93 7.61 -2.77
C VAL A 406 -47.39 8.59 -3.84
N ILE A 407 -48.30 8.13 -4.70
CA ILE A 407 -49.09 9.02 -5.58
C ILE A 407 -50.50 9.06 -5.01
N VAL A 408 -50.94 10.23 -4.54
CA VAL A 408 -52.35 10.49 -4.20
C VAL A 408 -53.10 10.87 -5.48
N THR A 409 -54.35 10.42 -5.62
CA THR A 409 -55.17 10.63 -6.82
C THR A 409 -56.56 11.23 -6.54
N GLU A 410 -57.15 10.91 -5.38
CA GLU A 410 -58.45 11.45 -4.95
C GLU A 410 -58.42 11.84 -3.46
N GLU A 411 -59.28 12.80 -3.10
CA GLU A 411 -59.58 13.16 -1.70
C GLU A 411 -61.09 13.13 -1.44
N VAL A 412 -61.48 12.67 -0.25
CA VAL A 412 -62.86 12.62 0.24
C VAL A 412 -62.93 13.22 1.64
N THR A 413 -63.70 14.29 1.80
CA THR A 413 -63.99 14.92 3.08
C THR A 413 -65.26 14.31 3.69
N THR A 414 -65.15 13.82 4.92
CA THR A 414 -66.29 13.48 5.79
C THR A 414 -66.38 14.48 6.93
N ARG A 415 -67.37 14.31 7.82
CA ARG A 415 -67.47 15.11 9.06
C ARG A 415 -66.33 14.84 10.06
N ARG A 416 -65.56 13.74 9.91
CA ARG A 416 -64.44 13.36 10.79
C ARG A 416 -63.08 13.84 10.30
N ALA A 417 -62.80 13.65 9.02
CA ALA A 417 -61.48 13.86 8.42
C ALA A 417 -61.55 13.92 6.89
N VAL A 418 -60.42 14.27 6.27
CA VAL A 418 -60.17 14.06 4.85
C VAL A 418 -59.43 12.73 4.68
N TYR A 419 -59.96 11.84 3.85
CA TYR A 419 -59.33 10.59 3.44
C TYR A 419 -58.82 10.71 2.01
N VAL A 420 -57.67 10.11 1.70
CA VAL A 420 -57.04 10.19 0.38
C VAL A 420 -56.86 8.80 -0.21
N HIS A 421 -57.07 8.67 -1.52
CA HIS A 421 -56.80 7.45 -2.28
C HIS A 421 -55.37 7.49 -2.81
N PHE A 422 -54.58 6.44 -2.57
CA PHE A 422 -53.16 6.45 -2.90
C PHE A 422 -52.62 5.14 -3.47
N PHE A 423 -51.58 5.31 -4.31
CA PHE A 423 -50.89 4.27 -5.03
C PHE A 423 -49.41 4.22 -4.61
N ILE A 424 -48.84 3.02 -4.57
CA ILE A 424 -47.41 2.78 -4.35
C ILE A 424 -46.90 1.91 -5.50
N ASP A 425 -45.83 2.34 -6.16
CA ASP A 425 -45.22 1.68 -7.33
C ASP A 425 -46.24 1.39 -8.48
N GLY A 426 -47.31 2.18 -8.58
CA GLY A 426 -48.41 2.00 -9.52
C GLY A 426 -49.50 1.00 -9.09
N LYS A 427 -49.35 0.35 -7.92
CA LYS A 427 -50.37 -0.51 -7.31
C LYS A 427 -51.29 0.31 -6.39
N ASP A 428 -52.60 0.09 -6.49
CA ASP A 428 -53.59 0.61 -5.55
C ASP A 428 -53.38 0.03 -4.14
N ILE A 429 -53.37 0.89 -3.12
CA ILE A 429 -53.21 0.52 -1.71
C ILE A 429 -54.50 0.80 -0.91
N GLY A 430 -55.38 1.68 -1.38
CA GLY A 430 -56.62 2.06 -0.70
C GLY A 430 -56.61 3.46 -0.10
N TRP A 431 -57.41 3.64 0.95
CA TRP A 431 -57.79 4.94 1.52
C TRP A 431 -57.28 5.12 2.95
N MET A 432 -56.72 6.29 3.24
CA MET A 432 -56.15 6.63 4.55
C MET A 432 -56.33 8.11 4.87
N ASP A 433 -56.29 8.50 6.15
CA ASP A 433 -56.40 9.89 6.59
C ASP A 433 -55.27 10.77 6.01
N LYS A 434 -55.62 11.94 5.49
CA LYS A 434 -54.69 12.90 4.87
C LYS A 434 -53.53 13.31 5.78
N ARG A 435 -53.69 13.23 7.11
CA ARG A 435 -52.67 13.53 8.12
C ARG A 435 -51.55 12.48 8.20
N ALA A 436 -51.69 11.35 7.51
CA ALA A 436 -50.61 10.39 7.31
C ALA A 436 -49.61 10.81 6.21
N PHE A 437 -49.83 11.91 5.48
CA PHE A 437 -49.09 12.26 4.25
C PHE A 437 -48.48 13.67 4.27
N ASN A 438 -47.21 13.78 3.88
CA ASN A 438 -46.55 15.05 3.56
C ASN A 438 -46.60 15.31 2.05
N PHE A 439 -47.38 16.32 1.65
CA PHE A 439 -47.56 16.77 0.26
C PHE A 439 -46.46 17.73 -0.25
N THR A 440 -45.42 17.95 0.56
CA THR A 440 -44.16 18.59 0.15
C THR A 440 -42.98 17.65 0.42
N PRO A 441 -42.89 16.50 -0.26
CA PRO A 441 -41.85 15.49 0.00
C PRO A 441 -40.45 15.86 -0.54
N PHE A 442 -40.37 16.90 -1.39
CA PHE A 442 -39.16 17.31 -2.11
C PHE A 442 -38.72 18.74 -1.76
N ASP A 443 -37.40 18.97 -1.84
CA ASP A 443 -36.77 20.25 -1.56
C ASP A 443 -36.84 21.18 -2.77
N LYS A 444 -37.16 22.46 -2.52
CA LYS A 444 -37.15 23.49 -3.56
C LYS A 444 -35.71 23.84 -3.97
N ILE A 445 -35.48 23.98 -5.28
CA ILE A 445 -34.26 24.58 -5.82
C ILE A 445 -34.29 26.09 -5.53
N ILE A 446 -33.26 26.58 -4.84
CA ILE A 446 -33.11 27.99 -4.45
C ILE A 446 -32.34 28.77 -5.54
N ASN A 447 -31.34 28.14 -6.16
CA ASN A 447 -30.51 28.75 -7.19
C ASN A 447 -29.93 27.68 -8.13
N ARG A 448 -29.64 28.04 -9.40
CA ARG A 448 -28.93 27.23 -10.38
C ARG A 448 -27.99 28.14 -11.20
N LYS A 449 -26.73 27.76 -11.35
CA LYS A 449 -25.75 28.45 -12.20
C LYS A 449 -24.91 27.45 -13.00
N SER A 450 -24.37 27.87 -14.14
CA SER A 450 -23.34 27.09 -14.86
C SER A 450 -21.97 27.27 -14.21
N LEU A 451 -21.09 26.28 -14.39
CA LEU A 451 -19.69 26.29 -13.97
C LEU A 451 -18.71 26.27 -15.17
N ALA A 452 -19.21 26.50 -16.39
CA ALA A 452 -18.40 26.65 -17.61
C ALA A 452 -17.38 25.53 -17.90
N ASN A 453 -17.65 24.30 -17.43
CA ASN A 453 -16.76 23.14 -17.56
C ASN A 453 -15.41 23.32 -16.83
N ALA A 454 -15.42 23.91 -15.63
CA ALA A 454 -14.25 23.99 -14.76
C ALA A 454 -13.79 22.60 -14.27
N ASP A 455 -12.47 22.37 -14.22
CA ASP A 455 -11.88 21.15 -13.68
C ASP A 455 -11.83 21.15 -12.14
N ALA A 456 -12.11 19.99 -11.54
CA ALA A 456 -11.96 19.74 -10.11
C ALA A 456 -11.52 18.30 -9.85
N ARG A 457 -11.04 18.00 -8.64
CA ARG A 457 -10.73 16.62 -8.21
C ARG A 457 -11.72 16.15 -7.15
N VAL A 458 -12.32 14.98 -7.34
CA VAL A 458 -13.23 14.40 -6.32
C VAL A 458 -12.42 13.99 -5.10
N LEU A 459 -12.86 14.42 -3.91
CA LEU A 459 -12.23 14.11 -2.64
C LEU A 459 -12.78 12.81 -2.06
N ALA A 460 -11.89 11.86 -1.77
CA ALA A 460 -12.24 10.61 -1.09
C ALA A 460 -12.24 10.73 0.45
N THR A 461 -11.74 11.85 0.99
CA THR A 461 -11.43 12.03 2.42
C THR A 461 -12.40 12.93 3.18
N THR A 462 -13.25 13.71 2.52
CA THR A 462 -14.11 14.74 3.15
C THR A 462 -15.42 14.22 3.75
N GLY A 463 -15.51 12.90 3.99
CA GLY A 463 -16.74 12.21 4.38
C GLY A 463 -17.40 11.52 3.19
N GLU A 464 -18.53 10.84 3.44
CA GLU A 464 -19.27 10.13 2.41
C GLU A 464 -20.39 11.02 1.83
N HIS A 465 -20.29 11.28 0.53
CA HIS A 465 -21.20 12.11 -0.24
C HIS A 465 -21.83 11.26 -1.35
N GLY A 466 -23.16 11.17 -1.36
CA GLY A 466 -23.89 10.44 -2.40
C GLY A 466 -23.79 11.10 -3.77
N ILE A 467 -23.69 10.26 -4.80
CA ILE A 467 -23.82 10.62 -6.21
C ILE A 467 -25.26 10.29 -6.62
N TYR A 468 -25.95 11.21 -7.27
CA TYR A 468 -27.36 11.10 -7.64
C TYR A 468 -27.56 11.37 -9.14
N SER A 469 -28.59 10.77 -9.72
CA SER A 469 -28.95 10.95 -11.14
C SER A 469 -29.53 12.33 -11.45
N ASP A 470 -30.19 12.95 -10.47
CA ASP A 470 -30.57 14.36 -10.48
C ASP A 470 -30.31 15.01 -9.10
N VAL A 471 -30.56 16.31 -8.94
CA VAL A 471 -30.35 17.05 -7.68
C VAL A 471 -31.11 16.38 -6.53
N PHE A 472 -30.37 16.00 -5.48
CA PHE A 472 -30.87 15.18 -4.37
C PHE A 472 -32.19 15.68 -3.76
N ASN A 473 -33.15 14.76 -3.63
CA ASN A 473 -34.48 14.98 -3.05
C ASN A 473 -35.27 16.17 -3.65
N THR A 474 -34.99 16.61 -4.88
CA THR A 474 -35.79 17.66 -5.56
C THR A 474 -36.95 17.12 -6.38
N ASN A 475 -36.93 15.83 -6.73
CA ASN A 475 -37.94 15.14 -7.55
C ASN A 475 -37.78 13.60 -7.42
N PRO A 476 -38.78 12.77 -7.81
CA PRO A 476 -38.70 11.31 -7.66
C PRO A 476 -37.67 10.64 -8.59
N GLY A 477 -37.16 11.36 -9.60
CA GLY A 477 -36.09 10.91 -10.48
C GLY A 477 -34.68 10.99 -9.87
N ALA A 478 -34.49 11.65 -8.73
CA ALA A 478 -33.19 11.86 -8.07
C ALA A 478 -32.66 10.60 -7.34
N ARG A 479 -32.44 9.51 -8.09
CA ARG A 479 -31.99 8.20 -7.59
C ARG A 479 -30.51 8.20 -7.25
N TRP A 480 -30.13 7.51 -6.17
CA TRP A 480 -28.74 7.27 -5.76
C TRP A 480 -28.00 6.36 -6.78
N LEU A 481 -26.73 6.66 -7.05
CA LEU A 481 -25.87 5.99 -8.03
C LEU A 481 -24.54 5.49 -7.45
N GLY A 482 -24.25 5.77 -6.17
CA GLY A 482 -22.97 5.50 -5.51
C GLY A 482 -22.57 6.61 -4.54
N SER A 483 -21.34 6.58 -4.04
CA SER A 483 -20.76 7.64 -3.21
C SER A 483 -19.33 8.00 -3.64
N ASN A 484 -18.85 9.20 -3.30
CA ASN A 484 -17.48 9.63 -3.59
C ASN A 484 -16.43 8.60 -3.15
N LYS A 485 -16.49 8.17 -1.89
CA LYS A 485 -15.43 7.46 -1.16
C LYS A 485 -15.12 6.08 -1.73
N ASN A 486 -16.15 5.33 -2.12
CA ASN A 486 -16.04 3.95 -2.60
C ASN A 486 -16.27 3.82 -4.12
N SER A 487 -16.14 4.93 -4.88
CA SER A 487 -16.32 4.93 -6.34
C SER A 487 -15.02 4.99 -7.11
N LYS A 488 -15.07 4.55 -8.38
CA LYS A 488 -14.03 4.80 -9.39
C LYS A 488 -13.76 6.29 -9.68
N TYR A 489 -14.54 7.20 -9.11
CA TYR A 489 -14.35 8.65 -9.21
C TYR A 489 -13.48 9.19 -8.07
N ALA A 490 -13.24 8.42 -7.01
CA ALA A 490 -12.39 8.80 -5.88
C ALA A 490 -11.00 9.30 -6.35
N ASN A 491 -10.61 10.50 -5.90
CA ASN A 491 -9.36 11.18 -6.23
C ASN A 491 -9.15 11.44 -7.74
N GLN A 492 -10.16 11.25 -8.60
CA GLN A 492 -10.07 11.50 -10.04
C GLN A 492 -10.33 12.97 -10.39
N LEU A 493 -9.75 13.41 -11.50
CA LEU A 493 -10.12 14.68 -12.15
C LEU A 493 -11.49 14.52 -12.83
N VAL A 494 -12.34 15.52 -12.70
CA VAL A 494 -13.70 15.59 -13.25
C VAL A 494 -14.02 17.02 -13.68
N THR A 495 -14.90 17.16 -14.66
CA THR A 495 -15.29 18.45 -15.24
C THR A 495 -16.69 18.84 -14.75
N LEU A 496 -16.81 20.03 -14.15
CA LEU A 496 -17.99 20.53 -13.44
C LEU A 496 -18.85 21.40 -14.35
N GLN A 497 -20.14 21.08 -14.47
CA GLN A 497 -21.04 21.67 -15.46
C GLN A 497 -22.00 22.71 -14.87
N GLU A 498 -22.61 22.39 -13.73
CA GLU A 498 -23.65 23.20 -13.07
C GLU A 498 -23.51 23.11 -11.55
N GLU A 499 -23.93 24.17 -10.85
CA GLU A 499 -24.09 24.23 -9.39
C GLU A 499 -25.55 24.58 -9.07
N VAL A 500 -26.17 23.81 -8.19
CA VAL A 500 -27.56 24.01 -7.71
C VAL A 500 -27.58 24.10 -6.19
N VAL A 501 -28.31 25.07 -5.65
CA VAL A 501 -28.50 25.25 -4.21
C VAL A 501 -29.90 24.78 -3.80
N THR A 502 -29.98 24.05 -2.70
CA THR A 502 -31.23 23.58 -2.05
C THR A 502 -31.25 24.01 -0.58
N SER A 503 -32.36 23.75 0.10
CA SER A 503 -32.48 23.81 1.58
C SER A 503 -31.40 23.01 2.33
N ARG A 504 -30.88 21.91 1.76
CA ARG A 504 -29.96 20.98 2.45
C ARG A 504 -28.50 21.28 2.19
N ALA A 505 -28.15 21.50 0.93
CA ALA A 505 -26.78 21.64 0.46
C ALA A 505 -26.70 22.26 -0.94
N THR A 506 -25.47 22.53 -1.37
CA THR A 506 -25.13 22.86 -2.74
C THR A 506 -24.64 21.60 -3.46
N TYR A 507 -25.27 21.25 -4.58
CA TYR A 507 -24.95 20.10 -5.42
C TYR A 507 -24.31 20.54 -6.74
N ILE A 508 -23.33 19.77 -7.20
CA ILE A 508 -22.57 20.01 -8.42
C ILE A 508 -22.84 18.88 -9.42
N LYS A 509 -23.23 19.24 -10.64
CA LYS A 509 -23.31 18.33 -11.79
C LYS A 509 -21.92 18.13 -12.36
N PHE A 510 -21.45 16.89 -12.43
CA PHE A 510 -20.10 16.58 -12.87
C PHE A 510 -20.05 15.49 -13.95
N SER A 511 -18.95 15.49 -14.68
CA SER A 511 -18.68 14.58 -15.79
C SER A 511 -17.26 14.04 -15.74
N GLN A 512 -17.05 12.85 -16.27
CA GLN A 512 -15.74 12.22 -16.43
C GLN A 512 -15.60 11.78 -17.88
N ASN A 513 -14.48 12.12 -18.52
CA ASN A 513 -14.22 11.83 -19.94
C ASN A 513 -15.37 12.29 -20.86
N GLY A 514 -15.94 13.48 -20.59
CA GLY A 514 -17.07 14.06 -21.32
C GLY A 514 -18.45 13.46 -21.01
N LYS A 515 -18.53 12.30 -20.34
CA LYS A 515 -19.81 11.68 -19.95
C LYS A 515 -20.29 12.20 -18.60
N VAL A 516 -21.53 12.69 -18.54
CA VAL A 516 -22.18 13.08 -17.28
C VAL A 516 -22.25 11.87 -16.33
N VAL A 517 -21.83 12.07 -15.09
CA VAL A 517 -21.85 11.05 -14.04
C VAL A 517 -23.08 11.21 -13.15
N GLY A 518 -23.40 12.46 -12.78
CA GLY A 518 -24.53 12.80 -11.92
C GLY A 518 -24.30 14.09 -11.14
N TRP A 519 -25.03 14.24 -10.05
CA TRP A 519 -24.93 15.33 -9.07
C TRP A 519 -24.33 14.82 -7.76
N MET A 520 -23.49 15.62 -7.10
CA MET A 520 -22.88 15.29 -5.82
C MET A 520 -22.66 16.56 -4.99
N ASP A 521 -22.58 16.44 -3.66
CA ASP A 521 -22.37 17.60 -2.76
C ASP A 521 -21.08 18.37 -3.10
N LYS A 522 -21.13 19.71 -3.07
CA LYS A 522 -20.00 20.59 -3.37
C LYS A 522 -18.76 20.32 -2.51
N ARG A 523 -18.92 19.81 -1.28
CA ARG A 523 -17.84 19.42 -0.36
C ARG A 523 -17.06 18.17 -0.80
N ALA A 524 -17.57 17.45 -1.81
CA ALA A 524 -16.89 16.32 -2.42
C ALA A 524 -15.83 16.72 -3.47
N PHE A 525 -15.58 18.02 -3.70
CA PHE A 525 -14.71 18.49 -4.79
C PHE A 525 -13.63 19.46 -4.29
N ASN A 526 -12.38 19.23 -4.72
CA ASN A 526 -11.33 20.24 -4.69
C ASN A 526 -11.34 21.05 -5.99
N PHE A 527 -11.61 22.35 -5.88
CA PHE A 527 -11.68 23.32 -6.98
C PHE A 527 -10.30 23.86 -7.41
N THR A 528 -9.22 23.54 -6.69
CA THR A 528 -7.82 23.76 -7.12
C THR A 528 -7.11 22.40 -7.28
N PRO A 529 -7.44 21.62 -8.32
CA PRO A 529 -6.89 20.27 -8.52
C PRO A 529 -5.40 20.27 -8.93
N PHE A 530 -4.94 21.39 -9.49
CA PHE A 530 -3.62 21.62 -10.06
C PHE A 530 -2.72 22.44 -9.12
N ASP A 531 -1.40 22.24 -9.25
CA ASP A 531 -0.40 22.96 -8.47
C ASP A 531 0.03 24.25 -9.20
N GLU A 532 0.15 25.36 -8.48
CA GLU A 532 0.47 26.68 -9.04
C GLU A 532 1.95 26.79 -9.45
N ILE A 533 2.22 27.52 -10.53
CA ILE A 533 3.58 27.87 -10.98
C ILE A 533 4.02 29.15 -10.27
N ILE A 534 4.97 29.01 -9.35
CA ILE A 534 5.50 30.10 -8.52
C ILE A 534 6.54 30.92 -9.30
N SER A 535 7.37 30.27 -10.12
CA SER A 535 8.36 30.95 -10.98
C SER A 535 8.78 30.10 -12.17
N ARG A 536 9.37 30.76 -13.18
CA ARG A 536 10.01 30.14 -14.36
C ARG A 536 11.32 30.86 -14.68
N THR A 537 12.37 30.10 -14.94
CA THR A 537 13.73 30.59 -15.23
C THR A 537 14.29 29.85 -16.45
N LEU A 538 15.05 30.54 -17.31
CA LEU A 538 15.77 29.89 -18.42
C LEU A 538 17.12 29.34 -17.92
N LEU A 539 17.58 28.23 -18.51
CA LEU A 539 18.83 27.54 -18.14
C LEU A 539 19.87 27.52 -19.28
N ASP A 540 19.66 28.33 -20.33
CA ASP A 540 20.60 28.60 -21.43
C ASP A 540 21.28 27.37 -22.08
N ASN A 541 20.59 26.23 -22.09
CA ASN A 541 21.10 24.95 -22.58
C ASN A 541 22.32 24.42 -21.81
N MET A 542 22.28 24.52 -20.47
CA MET A 542 23.24 23.88 -19.57
C MET A 542 23.23 22.35 -19.71
N ASP A 543 24.39 21.72 -19.80
CA ASP A 543 24.53 20.25 -19.75
C ASP A 543 24.42 19.71 -18.31
N ALA A 544 23.72 18.59 -18.15
CA ALA A 544 23.59 17.85 -16.91
C ALA A 544 23.53 16.32 -17.18
N GLN A 545 23.73 15.51 -16.15
CA GLN A 545 23.53 14.05 -16.22
C GLN A 545 22.28 13.63 -15.45
N ILE A 546 21.41 12.80 -16.03
CA ILE A 546 20.28 12.21 -15.31
C ILE A 546 20.79 11.12 -14.36
N ILE A 547 20.50 11.25 -13.07
CA ILE A 547 20.91 10.33 -12.02
C ILE A 547 19.72 9.54 -11.45
N THR A 548 19.98 8.32 -11.00
CA THR A 548 18.98 7.41 -10.39
C THR A 548 19.22 7.19 -8.89
N THR A 549 20.22 7.85 -8.31
CA THR A 549 20.61 7.72 -6.89
C THR A 549 19.69 8.49 -5.94
N THR A 550 18.94 9.46 -6.43
CA THR A 550 18.00 10.31 -5.68
C THR A 550 16.56 9.77 -5.67
N GLY A 551 16.37 8.51 -6.08
CA GLY A 551 15.06 7.87 -6.23
C GLY A 551 14.57 7.80 -7.68
N ASP A 552 13.32 7.36 -7.81
CA ASP A 552 12.61 7.26 -9.10
C ASP A 552 11.73 8.50 -9.30
N HIS A 553 11.93 9.20 -10.42
CA HIS A 553 11.34 10.50 -10.74
C HIS A 553 10.64 10.43 -12.09
N GLY A 554 9.36 10.81 -12.12
CA GLY A 554 8.56 10.80 -13.35
C GLY A 554 9.00 11.85 -14.36
N ILE A 555 8.92 11.48 -15.63
CA ILE A 555 9.08 12.35 -16.80
C ILE A 555 7.68 12.68 -17.32
N TYR A 556 7.41 13.95 -17.58
CA TYR A 556 6.08 14.47 -17.95
C TYR A 556 6.11 15.31 -19.22
N SER A 557 4.99 15.37 -19.95
CA SER A 557 4.89 16.17 -21.19
C SER A 557 4.91 17.69 -20.96
N ASP A 558 4.47 18.11 -19.76
CA ASP A 558 4.50 19.48 -19.28
C ASP A 558 4.75 19.46 -17.75
N VAL A 559 4.91 20.61 -17.10
CA VAL A 559 5.20 20.73 -15.66
C VAL A 559 4.17 19.93 -14.83
N PHE A 560 4.66 19.02 -13.98
CA PHE A 560 3.81 18.05 -13.29
C PHE A 560 2.63 18.69 -12.56
N ARG A 561 1.43 18.12 -12.75
CA ARG A 561 0.18 18.51 -12.09
C ARG A 561 -0.25 19.98 -12.25
N THR A 562 0.37 20.77 -13.14
CA THR A 562 -0.02 22.17 -13.37
C THR A 562 -1.30 22.34 -14.23
N ASN A 563 -1.66 21.33 -15.02
CA ASN A 563 -2.87 21.36 -15.86
C ASN A 563 -3.35 19.94 -16.26
N ALA A 564 -4.56 19.85 -16.83
CA ALA A 564 -5.19 18.59 -17.24
C ALA A 564 -4.48 17.85 -18.39
N SER A 565 -3.66 18.55 -19.20
CA SER A 565 -3.02 17.97 -20.39
C SER A 565 -1.68 17.28 -20.11
N VAL A 566 -1.17 17.39 -18.87
CA VAL A 566 0.07 16.76 -18.41
C VAL A 566 -0.03 15.23 -18.48
N ARG A 567 0.83 14.60 -19.28
CA ARG A 567 0.93 13.13 -19.42
C ARG A 567 2.24 12.64 -18.83
N TRP A 568 2.21 11.48 -18.17
CA TRP A 568 3.42 10.72 -17.82
C TRP A 568 4.03 10.07 -19.07
N LEU A 569 5.36 10.11 -19.19
CA LEU A 569 6.13 9.67 -20.36
C LEU A 569 7.20 8.60 -20.03
N GLY A 570 7.36 8.24 -18.76
CA GLY A 570 8.41 7.34 -18.25
C GLY A 570 8.97 7.85 -16.92
N SER A 571 10.07 7.26 -16.44
CA SER A 571 10.81 7.73 -15.26
C SER A 571 12.33 7.77 -15.50
N ASN A 572 13.10 8.45 -14.64
CA ASN A 572 14.57 8.44 -14.72
C ASN A 572 15.17 7.02 -14.60
N LYS A 573 14.53 6.11 -13.85
CA LYS A 573 15.04 4.77 -13.54
C LYS A 573 14.73 3.73 -14.63
N GLU A 574 13.54 3.78 -15.21
CA GLU A 574 13.10 2.82 -16.25
C GLU A 574 13.34 3.31 -17.68
N SER A 575 13.65 4.60 -17.88
CA SER A 575 13.86 5.14 -19.21
C SER A 575 15.25 4.91 -19.78
N ARG A 576 15.32 4.98 -21.13
CA ARG A 576 16.54 5.10 -21.94
C ARG A 576 17.49 6.25 -21.55
N TYR A 577 17.06 7.15 -20.66
CA TYR A 577 17.76 8.37 -20.26
C TYR A 577 18.58 8.19 -18.97
N ALA A 578 18.46 7.07 -18.26
CA ALA A 578 19.23 6.78 -17.05
C ALA A 578 20.76 6.92 -17.28
N ASN A 579 21.43 7.69 -16.41
CA ASN A 579 22.87 7.99 -16.45
C ASN A 579 23.36 8.66 -17.75
N LYS A 580 22.46 9.19 -18.59
CA LYS A 580 22.81 9.93 -19.82
C LYS A 580 23.04 11.40 -19.55
N LEU A 581 23.92 12.01 -20.34
CA LEU A 581 23.97 13.45 -20.53
C LEU A 581 22.70 13.92 -21.26
N VAL A 582 22.21 15.09 -20.84
CA VAL A 582 21.06 15.82 -21.37
C VAL A 582 21.29 17.31 -21.22
N THR A 583 20.57 18.09 -22.01
CA THR A 583 20.70 19.55 -22.03
C THR A 583 19.44 20.17 -21.44
N LEU A 584 19.55 21.11 -20.51
CA LEU A 584 18.47 21.68 -19.72
C LEU A 584 18.04 23.05 -20.29
N GLN A 585 16.73 23.26 -20.50
CA GLN A 585 16.20 24.49 -21.13
C GLN A 585 15.57 25.45 -20.12
N GLU A 586 14.76 24.95 -19.20
CA GLU A 586 13.92 25.76 -18.31
C GLU A 586 13.81 25.12 -16.93
N GLU A 587 13.75 25.94 -15.89
CA GLU A 587 13.40 25.58 -14.52
C GLU A 587 12.04 26.19 -14.16
N VAL A 588 11.16 25.42 -13.52
CA VAL A 588 9.86 25.88 -13.01
C VAL A 588 9.70 25.44 -11.57
N VAL A 589 9.36 26.36 -10.68
CA VAL A 589 9.02 26.08 -9.28
C VAL A 589 7.50 25.99 -9.13
N THR A 590 7.03 24.96 -8.44
CA THR A 590 5.63 24.79 -8.04
C THR A 590 5.52 24.70 -6.52
N SER A 591 4.29 24.69 -5.99
CA SER A 591 4.03 24.40 -4.57
C SER A 591 4.49 23.02 -4.10
N LEU A 592 4.70 22.06 -5.02
CA LEU A 592 5.09 20.69 -4.72
C LEU A 592 6.61 20.46 -4.85
N ALA A 593 7.20 20.89 -5.97
CA ALA A 593 8.61 20.70 -6.29
C ALA A 593 9.11 21.63 -7.40
N THR A 594 10.41 21.58 -7.68
CA THR A 594 11.04 22.22 -8.83
C THR A 594 11.19 21.22 -9.98
N TYR A 595 10.72 21.58 -11.18
CA TYR A 595 10.80 20.77 -12.38
C TYR A 595 11.69 21.41 -13.44
N ILE A 596 12.45 20.59 -14.16
CA ILE A 596 13.38 20.99 -15.20
C ILE A 596 12.91 20.44 -16.54
N LYS A 597 12.83 21.29 -17.56
CA LYS A 597 12.64 20.93 -18.97
C LYS A 597 13.96 20.50 -19.55
N PHE A 598 14.01 19.32 -20.17
CA PHE A 598 15.26 18.78 -20.72
C PHE A 598 15.08 18.16 -22.11
N SER A 599 16.19 18.13 -22.84
CA SER A 599 16.31 17.54 -24.16
C SER A 599 17.47 16.54 -24.24
N GLN A 600 17.37 15.60 -25.16
CA GLN A 600 18.48 14.72 -25.53
C GLN A 600 18.68 14.79 -27.05
N ASN A 601 19.93 14.97 -27.48
CA ASN A 601 20.28 15.14 -28.89
C ASN A 601 19.46 16.25 -29.59
N GLY A 602 19.21 17.36 -28.88
CA GLY A 602 18.41 18.49 -29.37
C GLY A 602 16.88 18.28 -29.39
N LYS A 603 16.38 17.07 -29.10
CA LYS A 603 14.93 16.80 -29.02
C LYS A 603 14.45 16.91 -27.58
N ILE A 604 13.48 17.78 -27.32
CA ILE A 604 12.80 17.89 -26.01
C ILE A 604 12.23 16.53 -25.63
N VAL A 605 12.53 16.08 -24.41
CA VAL A 605 12.05 14.82 -23.84
C VAL A 605 10.83 15.07 -22.95
N GLY A 606 10.87 16.12 -22.14
CA GLY A 606 9.79 16.49 -21.22
C GLY A 606 10.30 17.31 -20.03
N TRP A 607 9.52 17.28 -18.96
CA TRP A 607 9.83 17.85 -17.65
C TRP A 607 10.07 16.74 -16.62
N MET A 608 11.01 16.94 -15.70
CA MET A 608 11.32 16.00 -14.61
C MET A 608 11.81 16.75 -13.37
N ASP A 609 11.70 16.15 -12.19
CA ASP A 609 12.10 16.78 -10.92
C ASP A 609 13.59 17.17 -10.92
N LYS A 610 13.92 18.36 -10.40
CA LYS A 610 15.29 18.91 -10.31
C LYS A 610 16.27 17.97 -9.60
N ARG A 611 15.80 17.13 -8.68
CA ARG A 611 16.61 16.15 -7.94
C ARG A 611 17.08 14.97 -8.81
N ALA A 612 16.52 14.79 -10.01
CA ALA A 612 16.93 13.75 -10.95
C ALA A 612 18.18 14.12 -11.79
N PHE A 613 18.79 15.29 -11.58
CA PHE A 613 19.90 15.80 -12.38
C PHE A 613 21.15 16.09 -11.53
N ASN A 614 22.31 15.63 -12.00
CA ASN A 614 23.61 16.15 -11.58
C ASN A 614 24.00 17.32 -12.50
N PHE A 615 24.14 18.50 -11.90
CA PHE A 615 24.50 19.76 -12.56
C PHE A 615 26.03 19.97 -12.73
N ASP A 616 26.85 19.07 -12.18
CA ASP A 616 28.31 19.07 -12.32
C ASP A 616 28.78 17.68 -12.80
N PRO A 617 28.47 17.29 -14.06
CA PRO A 617 28.75 15.94 -14.57
C PRO A 617 30.20 15.73 -15.05
N PHE A 618 31.01 16.81 -15.08
CA PHE A 618 32.35 16.81 -15.65
C PHE A 618 33.43 17.05 -14.58
N ASP A 619 34.62 16.47 -14.81
CA ASP A 619 35.76 16.65 -13.92
C ASP A 619 36.42 18.01 -14.14
N LYS A 620 36.62 18.76 -13.05
CA LYS A 620 37.32 20.05 -13.11
C LYS A 620 38.82 19.84 -13.31
N ILE A 621 39.40 20.63 -14.21
CA ILE A 621 40.86 20.69 -14.42
C ILE A 621 41.48 21.44 -13.24
N ILE A 622 42.17 20.69 -12.37
CA ILE A 622 42.85 21.19 -11.17
C ILE A 622 44.09 22.01 -11.56
N SER A 623 44.78 21.60 -12.63
CA SER A 623 45.83 22.40 -13.28
C SER A 623 46.07 21.92 -14.71
N GLN A 624 46.53 22.81 -15.58
CA GLN A 624 47.06 22.48 -16.90
C GLN A 624 48.29 23.35 -17.19
N LYS A 625 49.34 22.74 -17.77
CA LYS A 625 50.58 23.44 -18.13
C LYS A 625 51.14 22.92 -19.45
N LYS A 626 51.79 23.81 -20.20
CA LYS A 626 52.65 23.45 -21.33
C LYS A 626 53.96 22.88 -20.80
N LEU A 627 54.51 21.90 -21.50
CA LEU A 627 55.79 21.24 -21.19
C LEU A 627 56.80 21.52 -22.30
N THR A 628 58.09 21.50 -21.94
CA THR A 628 59.17 21.30 -22.92
C THR A 628 58.94 19.96 -23.61
N ALA A 629 59.06 19.93 -24.95
CA ALA A 629 58.78 18.75 -25.77
C ALA A 629 59.57 17.52 -25.26
N THR A 630 58.85 16.54 -24.71
CA THR A 630 59.43 15.39 -24.02
C THR A 630 59.09 14.10 -24.77
N TYR A 631 60.09 13.25 -25.01
CA TYR A 631 59.91 11.97 -25.68
C TYR A 631 59.47 10.87 -24.71
N ALA A 632 58.52 10.04 -25.13
CA ALA A 632 58.11 8.84 -24.41
C ALA A 632 57.68 7.73 -25.37
N SER A 633 57.77 6.47 -24.94
CA SER A 633 57.23 5.31 -25.66
C SER A 633 55.86 4.93 -25.10
N ILE A 634 54.89 4.59 -25.96
CA ILE A 634 53.55 4.18 -25.52
C ILE A 634 53.56 2.70 -25.14
N VAL A 635 53.17 2.38 -23.90
CA VAL A 635 53.28 1.04 -23.32
C VAL A 635 52.17 0.10 -23.82
N THR A 636 52.51 -1.18 -23.96
CA THR A 636 51.60 -2.24 -24.45
C THR A 636 50.68 -2.82 -23.37
N ASN A 637 51.17 -2.96 -22.13
CA ASN A 637 50.60 -3.93 -21.16
C ASN A 637 49.87 -3.35 -19.95
N ASN A 638 49.98 -2.05 -19.64
CA ASN A 638 49.48 -1.47 -18.38
C ASN A 638 47.97 -1.11 -18.39
N GLY A 639 47.18 -1.87 -19.15
CA GLY A 639 45.74 -1.65 -19.32
C GLY A 639 45.38 -0.84 -20.58
N ASN A 640 44.08 -0.83 -20.87
CA ASN A 640 43.51 -0.26 -22.09
C ASN A 640 43.22 1.24 -21.89
N HIS A 641 44.27 2.07 -21.96
CA HIS A 641 44.14 3.51 -21.80
C HIS A 641 43.46 4.14 -23.03
N GLY A 642 42.39 4.90 -22.79
CA GLY A 642 41.72 5.66 -23.84
C GLY A 642 42.51 6.88 -24.29
N VAL A 643 42.43 7.17 -25.59
CA VAL A 643 42.92 8.40 -26.24
C VAL A 643 41.71 9.30 -26.50
N TYR A 644 41.81 10.58 -26.18
CA TYR A 644 40.69 11.53 -26.20
C TYR A 644 41.05 12.85 -26.92
N SER A 645 40.05 13.55 -27.48
CA SER A 645 40.28 14.83 -28.18
C SER A 645 40.64 15.99 -27.25
N GLY A 646 40.05 16.02 -26.06
CA GLY A 646 40.38 16.92 -24.95
C GLY A 646 40.79 16.12 -23.71
N VAL A 647 40.92 16.79 -22.56
CA VAL A 647 41.18 16.13 -21.27
C VAL A 647 39.98 15.24 -20.91
N PHE A 648 40.22 14.04 -20.36
CA PHE A 648 39.15 13.07 -20.17
C PHE A 648 38.05 13.56 -19.20
N ASN A 649 36.80 13.45 -19.64
CA ASN A 649 35.58 13.77 -18.90
C ASN A 649 35.47 15.23 -18.40
N THR A 650 36.15 16.20 -19.03
CA THR A 650 36.10 17.62 -18.60
C THR A 650 35.03 18.47 -19.29
N GLU A 651 34.44 17.98 -20.39
CA GLU A 651 33.38 18.66 -21.16
C GLU A 651 32.67 17.65 -22.09
N ALA A 652 31.43 17.95 -22.50
CA ALA A 652 30.65 17.11 -23.43
C ALA A 652 31.30 16.95 -24.82
N ALA A 653 32.15 17.91 -25.22
CA ALA A 653 32.82 17.91 -26.51
C ALA A 653 34.00 16.91 -26.62
N VAL A 654 34.47 16.35 -25.50
CA VAL A 654 35.58 15.39 -25.47
C VAL A 654 35.15 14.05 -26.07
N LYS A 655 35.75 13.69 -27.21
CA LYS A 655 35.48 12.44 -27.92
C LYS A 655 36.59 11.42 -27.68
N TRP A 656 36.21 10.15 -27.54
CA TRP A 656 37.15 9.03 -27.62
C TRP A 656 37.65 8.87 -29.07
N ILE A 657 38.95 8.70 -29.22
CA ILE A 657 39.67 8.58 -30.50
C ILE A 657 40.17 7.15 -30.73
N GLY A 658 40.52 6.43 -29.67
CA GLY A 658 41.09 5.09 -29.78
C GLY A 658 41.67 4.54 -28.49
N SER A 659 42.32 3.38 -28.58
CA SER A 659 43.08 2.75 -27.51
C SER A 659 44.57 3.08 -27.63
N ASN A 660 45.30 3.09 -26.50
CA ASN A 660 46.77 3.11 -26.49
C ASN A 660 47.39 2.00 -27.36
N SER A 661 46.74 0.83 -27.47
CA SER A 661 47.19 -0.30 -28.29
C SER A 661 47.40 0.08 -29.77
N THR A 662 46.56 0.96 -30.33
CA THR A 662 46.68 1.51 -31.69
C THR A 662 47.99 2.28 -31.91
N TYR A 663 48.61 2.72 -30.82
CA TYR A 663 49.81 3.55 -30.79
C TYR A 663 50.98 2.89 -30.04
N ALA A 664 50.83 1.63 -29.60
CA ALA A 664 51.82 0.94 -28.78
C ALA A 664 53.20 0.85 -29.46
N ASN A 665 54.25 0.94 -28.65
CA ASN A 665 55.67 0.99 -29.05
C ASN A 665 56.06 2.17 -29.97
N LYS A 666 55.13 3.06 -30.34
CA LYS A 666 55.46 4.27 -31.10
C LYS A 666 56.06 5.32 -30.17
N LEU A 667 57.03 6.06 -30.70
CA LEU A 667 57.60 7.22 -30.03
C LEU A 667 56.61 8.40 -30.11
N ALA A 668 56.22 8.90 -28.95
CA ALA A 668 55.34 10.05 -28.77
C ALA A 668 56.12 11.26 -28.28
N VAL A 669 55.70 12.45 -28.72
CA VAL A 669 56.18 13.74 -28.19
C VAL A 669 55.07 14.36 -27.35
N ILE A 670 55.36 14.56 -26.07
CA ILE A 670 54.46 15.15 -25.08
C ILE A 670 54.68 16.66 -25.02
N THR A 671 53.60 17.45 -25.02
CA THR A 671 53.65 18.92 -25.05
C THR A 671 52.84 19.62 -23.96
N GLU A 672 51.87 18.95 -23.34
CA GLU A 672 51.05 19.51 -22.25
C GLU A 672 50.70 18.44 -21.22
N GLU A 673 50.54 18.86 -19.96
CA GLU A 673 50.06 18.03 -18.85
C GLU A 673 48.86 18.71 -18.19
N ALA A 674 47.79 17.94 -17.95
CA ALA A 674 46.58 18.37 -17.24
C ALA A 674 46.27 17.39 -16.09
N ILE A 675 45.77 17.91 -14.97
CA ILE A 675 45.42 17.13 -13.77
C ILE A 675 43.93 17.34 -13.47
N THR A 676 43.24 16.24 -13.21
CA THR A 676 41.82 16.17 -12.81
C THR A 676 41.69 15.32 -11.55
N ALA A 677 40.49 15.24 -10.97
CA ALA A 677 40.21 14.33 -9.85
C ALA A 677 40.48 12.84 -10.20
N ARG A 678 40.41 12.45 -11.49
CA ARG A 678 40.69 11.07 -11.95
C ARG A 678 42.16 10.76 -12.18
N GLY A 679 43.02 11.78 -12.29
CA GLY A 679 44.45 11.62 -12.57
C GLY A 679 45.02 12.61 -13.58
N THR A 680 46.20 12.28 -14.09
CA THR A 680 47.02 13.11 -14.98
C THR A 680 46.93 12.66 -16.43
N TYR A 681 46.54 13.58 -17.32
CA TYR A 681 46.45 13.36 -18.76
C TYR A 681 47.50 14.18 -19.50
N LEU A 682 48.06 13.59 -20.56
CA LEU A 682 49.15 14.16 -21.34
C LEU A 682 48.74 14.33 -22.80
N LYS A 683 48.96 15.52 -23.35
CA LYS A 683 48.74 15.82 -24.77
C LYS A 683 49.94 15.36 -25.57
N PHE A 684 49.70 14.53 -26.58
CA PHE A 684 50.76 13.90 -27.35
C PHE A 684 50.56 13.97 -28.88
N SER A 685 51.69 13.90 -29.57
CA SER A 685 51.79 13.78 -31.02
C SER A 685 52.69 12.60 -31.40
N ILE A 686 52.50 12.07 -32.61
CA ILE A 686 53.33 11.00 -33.19
C ILE A 686 53.72 11.44 -34.60
N ALA A 687 55.01 11.40 -34.92
CA ALA A 687 55.56 11.91 -36.19
C ALA A 687 55.05 13.32 -36.56
N GLY A 688 55.00 14.23 -35.58
CA GLY A 688 54.51 15.61 -35.72
C GLY A 688 52.97 15.76 -35.80
N LYS A 689 52.21 14.70 -36.06
CA LYS A 689 50.74 14.74 -36.05
C LYS A 689 50.22 14.71 -34.61
N ALA A 690 49.49 15.74 -34.20
CA ALA A 690 48.76 15.73 -32.93
C ALA A 690 47.73 14.58 -32.91
N ILE A 691 47.71 13.80 -31.83
CA ILE A 691 46.84 12.62 -31.69
C ILE A 691 45.71 12.88 -30.69
N GLY A 692 46.03 13.46 -29.52
CA GLY A 692 45.05 13.74 -28.47
C GLY A 692 45.67 13.75 -27.08
N TRP A 693 44.84 13.46 -26.07
CA TRP A 693 45.22 13.29 -24.66
C TRP A 693 45.08 11.83 -24.22
N MET A 694 45.95 11.38 -23.31
CA MET A 694 45.93 10.01 -22.74
C MET A 694 46.50 10.00 -21.31
N ASP A 695 46.12 9.03 -20.46
CA ASP A 695 46.61 8.90 -19.07
C ASP A 695 48.16 8.78 -19.07
N LYS A 696 48.82 9.52 -18.17
CA LYS A 696 50.28 9.53 -17.97
C LYS A 696 50.89 8.13 -17.78
N LYS A 697 50.15 7.16 -17.23
CA LYS A 697 50.56 5.76 -17.05
C LYS A 697 50.76 4.99 -18.37
N ALA A 698 50.19 5.49 -19.47
CA ALA A 698 50.35 4.91 -20.80
C ALA A 698 51.73 5.17 -21.43
N PHE A 699 52.60 5.95 -20.77
CA PHE A 699 53.86 6.44 -21.32
C PHE A 699 55.07 6.01 -20.47
N ASN A 700 56.05 5.37 -21.12
CA ASN A 700 57.38 5.17 -20.58
C ASN A 700 58.31 6.31 -21.04
N PHE A 701 58.76 7.13 -20.08
CA PHE A 701 59.62 8.29 -20.28
C PHE A 701 61.11 7.96 -20.52
N ASN A 702 61.49 6.68 -20.40
CA ASN A 702 62.81 6.18 -20.77
C ASN A 702 62.70 5.27 -22.01
N PRO A 703 62.41 5.79 -23.22
CA PRO A 703 62.28 4.99 -24.45
C PRO A 703 63.62 4.55 -25.07
N PHE A 704 64.74 5.19 -24.67
CA PHE A 704 66.07 4.99 -25.26
C PHE A 704 67.02 4.24 -24.32
N ASP A 705 67.97 3.51 -24.89
CA ASP A 705 69.02 2.81 -24.13
C ASP A 705 70.17 3.75 -23.79
N SER A 706 70.70 3.67 -22.56
CA SER A 706 71.91 4.40 -22.17
C SER A 706 73.17 3.82 -22.82
N ILE A 707 74.06 4.70 -23.27
CA ILE A 707 75.45 4.34 -23.57
C ILE A 707 76.18 4.15 -22.24
N LEU A 708 76.64 2.92 -21.99
CA LEU A 708 77.33 2.50 -20.76
C LEU A 708 78.83 2.80 -20.80
N SER A 709 79.43 2.81 -22.00
CA SER A 709 80.79 3.28 -22.25
C SER A 709 81.00 3.55 -23.75
N GLN A 710 81.94 4.43 -24.08
CA GLN A 710 82.36 4.70 -25.46
C GLN A 710 83.87 4.96 -25.50
N LYS A 711 84.55 4.50 -26.55
CA LYS A 711 85.99 4.68 -26.77
C LYS A 711 86.29 4.87 -28.26
N ASN A 712 87.33 5.65 -28.55
CA ASN A 712 87.91 5.71 -29.89
C ASN A 712 88.75 4.44 -30.13
N ILE A 713 88.70 3.88 -31.34
CA ILE A 713 89.61 2.82 -31.78
C ILE A 713 90.10 3.13 -33.20
N ASN A 714 91.18 2.50 -33.64
CA ASN A 714 91.61 2.55 -35.03
C ASN A 714 91.99 1.13 -35.46
N SER A 715 91.09 0.43 -36.13
CA SER A 715 91.35 -0.94 -36.59
C SER A 715 90.70 -1.22 -37.93
N THR A 716 91.41 -1.98 -38.78
CA THR A 716 90.83 -2.53 -40.00
C THR A 716 90.11 -3.83 -39.68
N ARG A 717 88.90 -3.99 -40.23
CA ARG A 717 88.05 -5.18 -40.12
C ARG A 717 87.45 -5.50 -41.48
N LYS A 718 86.99 -6.73 -41.72
CA LYS A 718 86.06 -7.02 -42.83
C LYS A 718 84.64 -7.13 -42.29
N VAL A 719 83.66 -6.63 -43.06
CA VAL A 719 82.24 -6.84 -42.72
C VAL A 719 81.83 -8.27 -43.05
N ILE A 720 81.21 -8.94 -42.09
CA ILE A 720 80.77 -10.35 -42.17
C ILE A 720 79.25 -10.48 -41.98
N THR A 721 78.71 -11.61 -42.41
CA THR A 721 77.33 -12.04 -42.11
C THR A 721 77.37 -13.26 -41.21
N THR A 722 76.67 -13.21 -40.08
CA THR A 722 76.52 -14.35 -39.18
C THR A 722 75.50 -15.36 -39.73
N SER A 723 75.47 -16.57 -39.16
CA SER A 723 74.39 -17.54 -39.40
C SER A 723 73.01 -17.07 -38.93
N THR A 724 72.97 -16.02 -38.09
CA THR A 724 71.75 -15.42 -37.52
C THR A 724 71.15 -14.28 -38.34
N GLY A 725 71.75 -13.90 -39.49
CA GLY A 725 71.19 -12.92 -40.42
C GLY A 725 72.05 -11.68 -40.67
N SER A 726 71.41 -10.61 -41.13
CA SER A 726 72.07 -9.32 -41.43
C SER A 726 71.87 -8.31 -40.32
N HIS A 727 72.92 -7.57 -39.96
CA HIS A 727 72.85 -6.51 -38.96
C HIS A 727 72.41 -5.18 -39.58
N GLY A 728 71.70 -4.35 -38.81
CA GLY A 728 71.33 -2.99 -39.18
C GLY A 728 72.47 -2.00 -39.00
N ILE A 729 72.53 -1.00 -39.89
CA ILE A 729 73.41 0.17 -39.82
C ILE A 729 72.57 1.38 -39.42
N TYR A 730 73.07 2.23 -38.52
CA TYR A 730 72.35 3.36 -37.94
C TYR A 730 73.18 4.67 -37.96
N THR A 731 72.52 5.83 -37.91
CA THR A 731 73.19 7.15 -37.87
C THR A 731 73.95 7.39 -36.56
N GLY A 732 73.37 6.95 -35.44
CA GLY A 732 73.98 6.93 -34.10
C GLY A 732 74.01 5.52 -33.51
N VAL A 733 74.38 5.39 -32.24
CA VAL A 733 74.35 4.11 -31.51
C VAL A 733 72.88 3.63 -31.42
N TYR A 734 72.63 2.34 -31.66
CA TYR A 734 71.27 1.82 -31.81
C TYR A 734 70.37 2.14 -30.60
N ASN A 735 69.22 2.76 -30.89
CA ASN A 735 68.16 3.11 -29.93
C ASN A 735 68.59 4.03 -28.78
N THR A 736 69.63 4.86 -28.93
CA THR A 736 70.09 5.79 -27.88
C THR A 736 69.49 7.20 -27.96
N GLY A 737 68.71 7.53 -29.00
CA GLY A 737 68.09 8.84 -29.18
C GLY A 737 67.12 8.92 -30.38
N PRO A 738 66.25 9.94 -30.45
CA PRO A 738 65.26 10.10 -31.53
C PRO A 738 65.89 10.41 -32.91
N GLU A 739 67.12 10.92 -32.94
CA GLU A 739 67.91 11.17 -34.15
C GLU A 739 68.58 9.91 -34.74
N VAL A 740 68.55 8.79 -34.01
CA VAL A 740 69.13 7.52 -34.45
C VAL A 740 68.21 6.84 -35.47
N ASN A 741 68.54 7.01 -36.74
CA ASN A 741 67.79 6.47 -37.88
C ASN A 741 68.50 5.25 -38.47
N TRP A 742 67.71 4.30 -38.97
CA TRP A 742 68.24 3.15 -39.74
C TRP A 742 68.66 3.60 -41.14
N ILE A 743 69.87 3.23 -41.55
CA ILE A 743 70.47 3.57 -42.84
C ILE A 743 70.33 2.41 -43.84
N GLY A 744 70.45 1.16 -43.37
CA GLY A 744 70.44 -0.01 -44.24
C GLY A 744 70.87 -1.31 -43.58
N SER A 745 70.86 -2.39 -44.36
CA SER A 745 71.41 -3.70 -43.97
C SER A 745 72.90 -3.82 -44.33
N ASN A 746 73.67 -4.48 -43.46
CA ASN A 746 75.10 -4.74 -43.64
C ASN A 746 75.47 -5.57 -44.88
N TRP A 747 74.49 -6.23 -45.51
CA TRP A 747 74.67 -7.05 -46.71
C TRP A 747 75.43 -6.31 -47.82
N HIS A 748 75.13 -5.03 -48.05
CA HIS A 748 75.76 -4.16 -49.06
C HIS A 748 77.26 -3.93 -48.85
N TYR A 749 77.78 -4.29 -47.67
CA TYR A 749 79.17 -4.11 -47.27
C TYR A 749 79.92 -5.44 -47.04
N LYS A 750 79.22 -6.59 -47.12
CA LYS A 750 79.78 -7.94 -46.92
C LYS A 750 81.10 -8.14 -47.68
N GLY A 751 82.12 -8.62 -46.97
CA GLY A 751 83.46 -8.89 -47.50
C GLY A 751 84.38 -7.67 -47.66
N LYS A 752 83.85 -6.44 -47.65
CA LYS A 752 84.65 -5.21 -47.77
C LYS A 752 85.46 -4.99 -46.48
N SER A 753 86.70 -4.55 -46.66
CA SER A 753 87.51 -4.00 -45.56
C SER A 753 86.97 -2.60 -45.19
N VAL A 754 86.93 -2.32 -43.89
CA VAL A 754 86.43 -1.07 -43.29
C VAL A 754 87.33 -0.64 -42.14
N THR A 755 87.38 0.65 -41.86
CA THR A 755 88.07 1.20 -40.68
C THR A 755 87.05 1.46 -39.58
N ILE A 756 87.20 0.81 -38.43
CA ILE A 756 86.42 1.12 -37.23
C ILE A 756 87.10 2.27 -36.49
N THR A 757 86.34 3.32 -36.18
CA THR A 757 86.83 4.56 -35.54
C THR A 757 86.39 4.72 -34.10
N GLU A 758 85.25 4.15 -33.72
CA GLU A 758 84.69 4.23 -32.36
C GLU A 758 83.96 2.93 -32.00
N GLU A 759 83.87 2.65 -30.71
CA GLU A 759 83.08 1.57 -30.13
C GLU A 759 82.27 2.09 -28.93
N ALA A 760 80.99 1.74 -28.86
CA ALA A 760 80.07 2.12 -27.80
C ALA A 760 79.30 0.88 -27.29
N ARG A 761 79.17 0.75 -25.97
CA ARG A 761 78.43 -0.31 -25.30
C ARG A 761 77.09 0.21 -24.79
N THR A 762 76.03 -0.54 -25.03
CA THR A 762 74.68 -0.33 -24.47
C THR A 762 74.24 -1.57 -23.69
N VAL A 763 73.06 -1.54 -23.07
CA VAL A 763 72.43 -2.74 -22.50
C VAL A 763 72.07 -3.81 -23.56
N LYS A 764 71.95 -3.43 -24.84
CA LYS A 764 71.59 -4.34 -25.95
C LYS A 764 72.80 -4.95 -26.69
N GLY A 765 74.01 -4.45 -26.45
CA GLY A 765 75.22 -4.94 -27.12
C GLY A 765 76.29 -3.87 -27.35
N ILE A 766 77.32 -4.25 -28.11
CA ILE A 766 78.42 -3.37 -28.53
C ILE A 766 78.22 -2.98 -29.98
N TYR A 767 78.23 -1.67 -30.25
CA TYR A 767 78.10 -1.07 -31.57
C TYR A 767 79.39 -0.36 -31.93
N GLN A 768 79.81 -0.47 -33.18
CA GLN A 768 81.05 0.04 -33.72
C GLN A 768 80.76 0.99 -34.89
N LYS A 769 81.40 2.17 -34.87
CA LYS A 769 81.30 3.19 -35.92
C LYS A 769 82.33 2.90 -36.99
N PHE A 770 81.89 2.73 -38.24
CA PHE A 770 82.78 2.34 -39.33
C PHE A 770 82.78 3.33 -40.49
N SER A 771 83.92 3.42 -41.16
CA SER A 771 84.14 4.23 -42.36
C SER A 771 84.74 3.39 -43.50
N ILE A 772 84.53 3.85 -44.72
CA ILE A 772 85.14 3.33 -45.94
C ILE A 772 85.77 4.52 -46.67
N ASN A 773 87.05 4.43 -46.99
CA ASN A 773 87.83 5.48 -47.63
C ASN A 773 87.68 6.85 -46.91
N GLY A 774 87.70 6.83 -45.56
CA GLY A 774 87.50 8.01 -44.71
C GLY A 774 86.04 8.46 -44.53
N LYS A 775 85.12 8.08 -45.42
CA LYS A 775 83.69 8.41 -45.28
C LYS A 775 83.03 7.51 -44.24
N VAL A 776 82.53 8.11 -43.16
CA VAL A 776 81.69 7.41 -42.16
C VAL A 776 80.43 6.87 -42.83
N ILE A 777 80.11 5.60 -42.57
CA ILE A 777 78.92 4.91 -43.08
C ILE A 777 77.82 4.85 -42.01
N GLY A 778 78.21 4.64 -40.75
CA GLY A 778 77.30 4.61 -39.61
C GLY A 778 77.82 3.74 -38.46
N TRP A 779 76.96 3.46 -37.51
CA TRP A 779 77.16 2.50 -36.42
C TRP A 779 76.51 1.16 -36.76
N MET A 780 77.15 0.07 -36.36
CA MET A 780 76.67 -1.30 -36.59
C MET A 780 77.10 -2.22 -35.45
N ASP A 781 76.34 -3.28 -35.18
CA ASP A 781 76.68 -4.27 -34.16
C ASP A 781 78.08 -4.88 -34.41
N SER A 782 78.90 -4.98 -33.37
CA SER A 782 80.28 -5.49 -33.45
C SER A 782 80.40 -6.90 -34.06
N ARG A 783 79.37 -7.74 -33.94
CA ARG A 783 79.30 -9.09 -34.53
C ARG A 783 79.24 -9.10 -36.06
N ALA A 784 79.08 -7.92 -36.68
CA ALA A 784 79.16 -7.73 -38.12
C ALA A 784 80.60 -7.55 -38.64
N PHE A 785 81.64 -7.65 -37.80
CA PHE A 785 83.04 -7.43 -38.18
C PHE A 785 83.97 -8.61 -37.81
N SER A 786 85.05 -8.82 -38.55
CA SER A 786 85.99 -9.96 -38.38
C SER A 786 87.17 -9.70 -37.43
N SER A 787 87.39 -10.56 -36.44
CA SER A 787 88.59 -10.56 -35.58
C SER A 787 89.84 -11.04 -36.32
N VAL A 788 90.62 -10.11 -36.89
CA VAL A 788 91.95 -10.38 -37.48
C VAL A 788 92.96 -9.34 -36.98
N MET A 789 94.16 -9.82 -36.65
CA MET A 789 95.30 -9.07 -36.12
C MET A 789 96.42 -8.93 -37.15
N ASP A 790 97.20 -7.85 -37.06
CA ASP A 790 98.36 -7.63 -37.95
C ASP A 790 99.66 -8.19 -37.37
N VAL A 791 99.69 -9.50 -37.14
CA VAL A 791 100.88 -10.20 -36.62
C VAL A 791 102.03 -10.11 -37.64
N PRO A 792 103.26 -9.74 -37.24
CA PRO A 792 104.39 -9.68 -38.15
C PRO A 792 104.74 -11.07 -38.68
N ILE A 793 105.19 -11.13 -39.93
CA ILE A 793 105.63 -12.37 -40.58
C ILE A 793 107.14 -12.46 -40.52
N ILE A 794 107.67 -13.53 -39.94
CA ILE A 794 109.10 -13.79 -39.82
C ILE A 794 109.38 -15.14 -40.46
N LYS A 795 110.21 -15.16 -41.51
CA LYS A 795 110.65 -16.39 -42.17
C LYS A 795 111.73 -17.06 -41.33
N GLN A 796 111.68 -18.38 -41.19
CA GLN A 796 112.70 -19.13 -40.44
C GLN A 796 114.02 -19.27 -41.23
N MET A 797 113.90 -19.56 -42.52
CA MET A 797 115.02 -19.74 -43.46
C MET A 797 115.73 -18.41 -43.79
N PRO A 798 117.03 -18.46 -44.15
CA PRO A 798 117.91 -19.64 -44.15
C PRO A 798 118.43 -20.06 -42.76
N GLU A 799 118.38 -19.20 -41.74
CA GLU A 799 119.17 -19.35 -40.51
C GLU A 799 118.63 -20.39 -39.52
N LEU A 800 117.34 -20.74 -39.59
CA LEU A 800 116.69 -21.70 -38.69
C LEU A 800 115.92 -22.80 -39.48
N PRO A 801 116.63 -23.73 -40.16
CA PRO A 801 115.98 -24.76 -40.98
C PRO A 801 114.97 -25.64 -40.26
N THR A 802 115.13 -25.86 -38.96
CA THR A 802 114.21 -26.66 -38.12
C THR A 802 113.64 -25.87 -36.93
N GLY A 803 113.67 -24.53 -36.98
CA GLY A 803 113.21 -23.66 -35.88
C GLY A 803 111.74 -23.20 -35.96
N CYS A 804 110.82 -24.01 -36.50
CA CYS A 804 109.44 -23.61 -36.78
C CYS A 804 108.71 -23.03 -35.55
N GLU A 805 108.86 -23.69 -34.40
CA GLU A 805 108.20 -23.35 -33.14
C GLU A 805 108.69 -22.01 -32.60
N ILE A 806 110.00 -21.83 -32.52
CA ILE A 806 110.61 -20.65 -31.90
C ILE A 806 110.47 -19.41 -32.79
N VAL A 807 110.43 -19.56 -34.11
CA VAL A 807 110.12 -18.46 -35.03
C VAL A 807 108.63 -18.08 -34.96
N SER A 808 107.72 -19.06 -34.83
CA SER A 808 106.30 -18.78 -34.61
C SER A 808 106.04 -18.07 -33.28
N VAL A 809 106.75 -18.46 -32.20
CA VAL A 809 106.78 -17.72 -30.93
C VAL A 809 107.39 -16.32 -31.11
N THR A 810 108.45 -16.17 -31.89
CA THR A 810 109.06 -14.85 -32.18
C THR A 810 108.06 -13.91 -32.87
N MET A 811 107.21 -14.41 -33.79
CA MET A 811 106.12 -13.61 -34.40
C MET A 811 105.08 -13.16 -33.36
N MET A 812 104.68 -14.06 -32.47
CA MET A 812 103.74 -13.79 -31.37
C MET A 812 104.29 -12.75 -30.38
N LEU A 813 105.56 -12.86 -29.99
CA LEU A 813 106.23 -11.93 -29.07
C LEU A 813 106.41 -10.52 -29.66
N ASN A 814 106.76 -10.41 -30.95
CA ASN A 814 106.86 -9.11 -31.61
C ASN A 814 105.48 -8.43 -31.74
N TYR A 815 104.40 -9.19 -31.95
CA TYR A 815 103.05 -8.61 -31.88
C TYR A 815 102.66 -8.16 -30.47
N ALA A 816 103.17 -8.82 -29.42
CA ALA A 816 103.03 -8.38 -28.03
C ALA A 816 103.81 -7.09 -27.69
N GLY A 817 104.51 -6.49 -28.66
CA GLY A 817 105.35 -5.30 -28.48
C GLY A 817 106.78 -5.60 -28.03
N VAL A 818 107.17 -6.87 -27.88
CA VAL A 818 108.52 -7.24 -27.45
C VAL A 818 109.42 -7.42 -28.66
N ASN A 819 110.36 -6.50 -28.86
CA ASN A 819 111.31 -6.51 -29.98
C ASN A 819 112.36 -7.63 -29.82
N VAL A 820 112.02 -8.85 -30.27
CA VAL A 820 112.89 -10.05 -30.16
C VAL A 820 113.32 -10.59 -31.53
N ASN A 821 114.60 -10.91 -31.64
CA ASN A 821 115.21 -11.50 -32.84
C ASN A 821 115.13 -13.04 -32.79
N LYS A 822 114.75 -13.68 -33.92
CA LYS A 822 114.59 -15.14 -34.03
C LYS A 822 115.83 -15.95 -33.61
N ILE A 823 117.05 -15.44 -33.85
CA ILE A 823 118.31 -16.10 -33.51
C ILE A 823 118.55 -16.05 -32.00
N ALA A 824 118.30 -14.90 -31.37
CA ALA A 824 118.39 -14.75 -29.92
C ALA A 824 117.40 -15.68 -29.21
N MET A 825 116.16 -15.72 -29.69
CA MET A 825 115.13 -16.64 -29.19
C MET A 825 115.52 -18.12 -29.33
N ALA A 826 116.12 -18.52 -30.47
CA ALA A 826 116.59 -19.89 -30.72
C ALA A 826 117.83 -20.30 -29.90
N ASN A 827 118.65 -19.34 -29.47
CA ASN A 827 119.80 -19.55 -28.58
C ASN A 827 119.37 -19.65 -27.10
N GLU A 828 118.41 -18.85 -26.68
CA GLU A 828 117.84 -18.90 -25.31
C GLU A 828 116.90 -20.11 -25.12
N MET A 829 116.30 -20.63 -26.19
CA MET A 829 115.37 -21.76 -26.14
C MET A 829 116.03 -22.99 -25.48
N PRO A 830 115.43 -23.54 -24.39
CA PRO A 830 116.02 -24.63 -23.63
C PRO A 830 116.21 -25.88 -24.49
N ARG A 831 117.25 -26.66 -24.22
CA ARG A 831 117.59 -27.87 -24.98
C ARG A 831 117.42 -29.12 -24.13
N ASN A 832 116.78 -30.14 -24.69
CA ASN A 832 116.59 -31.44 -24.05
C ASN A 832 116.30 -32.50 -25.13
N TYR A 833 116.64 -33.76 -24.88
CA TYR A 833 116.25 -34.85 -25.78
C TYR A 833 114.71 -35.04 -25.83
N ASN A 834 114.02 -34.78 -24.71
CA ASN A 834 112.57 -34.83 -24.59
C ASN A 834 111.92 -33.46 -24.89
N PRO A 835 111.11 -33.34 -25.97
CA PRO A 835 110.47 -32.08 -26.38
C PRO A 835 109.55 -31.40 -25.34
N GLU A 836 109.05 -32.11 -24.34
CA GLU A 836 108.24 -31.51 -23.24
C GLU A 836 109.10 -30.71 -22.23
N TYR A 837 110.44 -30.78 -22.31
CA TYR A 837 111.39 -30.10 -21.42
C TYR A 837 112.41 -29.21 -22.16
N GLY A 838 112.56 -29.34 -23.48
CA GLY A 838 113.43 -28.50 -24.30
C GLY A 838 113.48 -28.97 -25.76
N PHE A 839 114.06 -28.18 -26.66
CA PHE A 839 114.19 -28.51 -28.07
C PHE A 839 115.18 -29.66 -28.26
N SER A 840 114.74 -30.69 -28.99
CA SER A 840 115.57 -31.86 -29.35
C SER A 840 116.28 -31.62 -30.69
N GLY A 841 117.59 -31.90 -30.76
CA GLY A 841 118.44 -31.52 -31.88
C GLY A 841 118.83 -30.02 -31.88
N SER A 842 119.06 -29.44 -33.06
CA SER A 842 119.45 -28.03 -33.19
C SER A 842 118.65 -27.30 -34.28
N PRO A 843 117.98 -26.16 -33.99
CA PRO A 843 117.12 -25.47 -34.96
C PRO A 843 117.90 -24.85 -36.14
N PHE A 844 119.23 -24.75 -36.00
CA PHE A 844 120.18 -24.22 -36.97
C PHE A 844 120.64 -25.23 -38.03
N LEU A 845 120.38 -26.53 -37.84
CA LEU A 845 120.83 -27.60 -38.74
C LEU A 845 119.69 -28.06 -39.67
N THR A 846 120.02 -28.39 -40.92
CA THR A 846 119.04 -29.04 -41.82
C THR A 846 118.75 -30.46 -41.33
N SER A 847 117.58 -31.03 -41.67
CA SER A 847 117.14 -32.33 -41.14
C SER A 847 118.13 -33.48 -41.40
N GLY A 848 118.87 -33.45 -42.51
CA GLY A 848 119.92 -34.45 -42.83
C GLY A 848 121.22 -34.29 -42.05
N GLN A 849 121.36 -33.24 -41.23
CA GLN A 849 122.53 -32.96 -40.38
C GLN A 849 122.23 -33.14 -38.88
N GLN A 850 121.00 -33.57 -38.53
CA GLN A 850 120.58 -33.64 -37.13
C GLN A 850 121.09 -34.93 -36.44
N PRO A 851 121.46 -34.87 -35.15
CA PRO A 851 121.81 -36.05 -34.36
C PRO A 851 120.59 -36.92 -33.99
N SER A 852 119.37 -36.48 -34.28
CA SER A 852 118.13 -37.24 -34.14
C SER A 852 117.16 -36.91 -35.28
N TYR A 853 116.31 -37.87 -35.67
CA TYR A 853 115.27 -37.67 -36.69
C TYR A 853 114.07 -36.81 -36.22
N TRP A 854 114.07 -36.35 -34.95
CA TRP A 854 112.95 -35.69 -34.31
C TRP A 854 113.39 -34.35 -33.71
N CYS A 855 113.19 -33.27 -34.47
CA CYS A 855 113.50 -31.91 -34.03
C CYS A 855 112.22 -31.13 -33.78
N THR A 856 111.95 -30.83 -32.50
CA THR A 856 110.77 -30.08 -32.04
C THR A 856 110.96 -29.70 -30.56
N ILE A 857 110.19 -28.71 -30.11
CA ILE A 857 109.93 -28.36 -28.71
C ILE A 857 108.41 -28.26 -28.53
N TYR A 858 107.89 -28.53 -27.33
CA TYR A 858 106.45 -28.42 -27.05
C TYR A 858 106.13 -27.26 -26.08
N PRO A 859 104.88 -26.76 -26.06
CA PRO A 859 104.46 -25.58 -25.27
C PRO A 859 105.03 -25.53 -23.85
N ARG A 860 105.01 -26.65 -23.12
CA ARG A 860 105.46 -26.76 -21.73
C ARG A 860 106.87 -26.19 -21.50
N ALA A 861 107.81 -26.48 -22.39
CA ALA A 861 109.19 -26.02 -22.27
C ALA A 861 109.36 -24.53 -22.63
N LEU A 862 108.52 -24.02 -23.54
CA LEU A 862 108.54 -22.61 -23.97
C LEU A 862 107.88 -21.66 -22.94
N MET A 863 107.03 -22.16 -22.05
CA MET A 863 106.29 -21.35 -21.06
C MET A 863 107.17 -20.38 -20.27
N ALA A 864 108.33 -20.83 -19.79
CA ALA A 864 109.24 -19.99 -19.01
C ALA A 864 109.87 -18.87 -19.84
N GLN A 865 110.20 -19.16 -21.11
CA GLN A 865 110.79 -18.20 -22.04
C GLN A 865 109.75 -17.14 -22.47
N VAL A 866 108.53 -17.56 -22.85
CA VAL A 866 107.44 -16.63 -23.18
C VAL A 866 107.11 -15.73 -21.99
N LYS A 867 107.01 -16.31 -20.77
CA LYS A 867 106.75 -15.53 -19.56
C LYS A 867 107.86 -14.53 -19.23
N LYS A 868 109.13 -14.86 -19.51
CA LYS A 868 110.27 -13.95 -19.32
C LYS A 868 110.15 -12.70 -20.20
N HIS A 869 109.64 -12.83 -21.43
CA HIS A 869 109.56 -11.74 -22.40
C HIS A 869 108.29 -10.88 -22.29
N VAL A 870 107.13 -11.46 -22.02
CA VAL A 870 105.83 -10.72 -21.94
C VAL A 870 105.25 -10.65 -20.51
N GLY A 871 106.01 -11.07 -19.49
CA GLY A 871 105.55 -11.22 -18.10
C GLY A 871 104.51 -12.35 -17.87
N SER A 872 103.95 -12.89 -18.95
CA SER A 872 102.81 -13.82 -18.98
C SER A 872 103.00 -14.90 -20.04
N ALA A 873 102.43 -16.09 -19.80
CA ALA A 873 102.43 -17.24 -20.70
C ALA A 873 101.22 -18.13 -20.38
N VAL A 874 100.54 -18.63 -21.41
CA VAL A 874 99.35 -19.49 -21.30
C VAL A 874 99.55 -20.73 -22.17
N ASN A 875 99.58 -21.91 -21.55
CA ASN A 875 99.54 -23.18 -22.28
C ASN A 875 98.09 -23.48 -22.66
N LEU A 876 97.80 -23.48 -23.96
CA LEU A 876 96.47 -23.73 -24.52
C LEU A 876 96.33 -25.16 -25.06
N THR A 877 97.30 -26.04 -24.76
CA THR A 877 97.29 -27.45 -25.19
C THR A 877 96.01 -28.17 -24.74
N GLY A 878 95.33 -28.83 -25.68
CA GLY A 878 94.09 -29.57 -25.41
C GLY A 878 92.81 -28.74 -25.42
N THR A 879 92.87 -27.42 -25.62
CA THR A 879 91.70 -26.54 -25.62
C THR A 879 90.74 -26.81 -26.81
N SER A 880 89.57 -26.17 -26.82
CA SER A 880 88.62 -26.22 -27.93
C SER A 880 88.92 -25.15 -28.99
N THR A 881 88.31 -25.26 -30.18
CA THR A 881 88.33 -24.20 -31.20
C THR A 881 87.85 -22.86 -30.61
N GLU A 882 86.90 -22.89 -29.67
CA GLU A 882 86.35 -21.73 -28.94
C GLU A 882 87.26 -21.23 -27.80
N GLY A 883 88.20 -22.06 -27.33
CA GLY A 883 89.33 -21.61 -26.51
C GLY A 883 90.33 -20.79 -27.31
N LEU A 884 90.69 -21.26 -28.52
CA LEU A 884 91.55 -20.51 -29.44
C LEU A 884 90.90 -19.18 -29.87
N LYS A 885 89.61 -19.20 -30.26
CA LYS A 885 88.85 -18.00 -30.64
C LYS A 885 88.89 -16.91 -29.55
N ARG A 886 88.61 -17.26 -28.29
CA ARG A 886 88.64 -16.31 -27.17
C ARG A 886 89.99 -15.61 -27.02
N GLN A 887 91.09 -16.36 -27.09
CA GLN A 887 92.43 -15.78 -27.04
C GLN A 887 92.70 -14.79 -28.19
N LEU A 888 92.21 -15.11 -29.40
CA LEU A 888 92.31 -14.22 -30.56
C LEU A 888 91.41 -12.97 -30.45
N ASP A 889 90.23 -13.09 -29.82
CA ASP A 889 89.31 -11.98 -29.54
C ASP A 889 89.83 -11.06 -28.41
N ASP A 890 90.56 -11.61 -27.43
CA ASP A 890 91.35 -10.87 -26.44
C ASP A 890 92.56 -10.15 -27.08
N GLY A 891 92.73 -10.24 -28.40
CA GLY A 891 93.79 -9.56 -29.15
C GLY A 891 95.17 -10.22 -29.00
N LYS A 892 95.23 -11.53 -28.73
CA LYS A 892 96.47 -12.27 -28.45
C LYS A 892 96.66 -13.41 -29.47
N PRO A 893 97.72 -13.40 -30.29
CA PRO A 893 98.01 -14.47 -31.26
C PRO A 893 98.31 -15.80 -30.55
N VAL A 894 98.04 -16.92 -31.23
CA VAL A 894 98.23 -18.27 -30.66
C VAL A 894 99.14 -19.11 -31.55
N VAL A 895 100.28 -19.56 -31.02
CA VAL A 895 101.14 -20.52 -31.73
C VAL A 895 100.61 -21.92 -31.52
N VAL A 896 100.44 -22.68 -32.61
CA VAL A 896 99.82 -24.01 -32.62
C VAL A 896 100.65 -25.00 -33.44
N TRP A 897 100.72 -26.25 -32.97
CA TRP A 897 101.47 -27.32 -33.62
C TRP A 897 100.54 -28.12 -34.54
N VAL A 898 100.97 -28.38 -35.77
CA VAL A 898 100.16 -29.04 -36.81
C VAL A 898 100.99 -30.08 -37.57
N SER A 899 100.37 -31.22 -37.91
CA SER A 899 100.98 -32.24 -38.78
C SER A 899 100.59 -32.06 -40.25
N TYR A 900 101.38 -32.63 -41.17
CA TYR A 900 101.14 -32.69 -42.62
C TYR A 900 101.12 -31.33 -43.35
N PHE A 901 101.62 -30.27 -42.72
CA PHE A 901 101.98 -29.03 -43.41
C PHE A 901 103.34 -29.21 -44.09
N HIS A 902 103.45 -28.91 -45.38
CA HIS A 902 104.71 -29.00 -46.15
C HIS A 902 105.43 -30.36 -46.03
N ASN A 903 104.67 -31.45 -45.87
CA ASN A 903 105.13 -32.81 -45.57
C ASN A 903 105.87 -33.01 -44.23
N PHE A 904 105.89 -32.01 -43.34
CA PHE A 904 106.40 -32.18 -41.97
C PHE A 904 105.45 -33.02 -41.11
N LEU A 905 106.03 -33.92 -40.30
CA LEU A 905 105.30 -34.66 -39.27
C LEU A 905 104.85 -33.73 -38.13
N THR A 906 105.69 -32.74 -37.79
CA THR A 906 105.44 -31.67 -36.81
C THR A 906 105.86 -30.35 -37.44
N HIS A 907 104.97 -29.36 -37.42
CA HIS A 907 105.24 -27.98 -37.81
C HIS A 907 104.52 -27.02 -36.85
N ALA A 908 104.90 -25.74 -36.84
CA ALA A 908 104.25 -24.72 -36.02
C ALA A 908 103.85 -23.49 -36.86
N ILE A 909 102.68 -22.94 -36.56
CA ILE A 909 102.12 -21.73 -37.19
C ILE A 909 101.53 -20.81 -36.12
N THR A 910 101.46 -19.51 -36.40
CA THR A 910 100.88 -18.51 -35.47
C THR A 910 99.50 -18.09 -35.97
N LEU A 911 98.43 -18.46 -35.26
CA LEU A 911 97.07 -18.00 -35.54
C LEU A 911 96.95 -16.50 -35.27
N THR A 912 96.37 -15.78 -36.22
CA THR A 912 96.29 -14.31 -36.24
C THR A 912 94.85 -13.78 -36.21
N GLY A 913 93.86 -14.66 -36.28
CA GLY A 913 92.45 -14.28 -36.27
C GLY A 913 91.54 -15.40 -36.77
N TYR A 914 90.26 -15.11 -36.94
CA TYR A 914 89.30 -16.06 -37.49
C TYR A 914 88.10 -15.39 -38.19
N ASP A 915 87.37 -16.19 -38.95
CA ASP A 915 85.98 -15.89 -39.35
C ASP A 915 85.14 -17.17 -39.29
N ASN A 916 83.85 -17.06 -39.62
CA ASN A 916 82.86 -18.15 -39.53
C ASN A 916 83.23 -19.45 -40.29
N THR A 917 84.27 -19.47 -41.10
CA THR A 917 84.71 -20.64 -41.90
C THR A 917 86.09 -21.20 -41.52
N GLY A 918 86.90 -20.49 -40.72
CA GLY A 918 88.26 -20.94 -40.40
C GLY A 918 89.13 -19.94 -39.66
N PHE A 919 90.38 -20.33 -39.39
CA PHE A 919 91.41 -19.49 -38.80
C PHE A 919 92.28 -18.81 -39.88
N TYR A 920 92.73 -17.60 -39.56
CA TYR A 920 93.84 -16.93 -40.23
C TYR A 920 95.15 -17.23 -39.48
N TYR A 921 96.25 -17.40 -40.19
CA TYR A 921 97.56 -17.72 -39.62
C TYR A 921 98.74 -17.13 -40.40
N ASN A 922 99.85 -16.93 -39.71
CA ASN A 922 101.18 -16.71 -40.27
C ASN A 922 101.95 -18.03 -40.26
N ASP A 923 102.69 -18.31 -41.34
CA ASP A 923 103.57 -19.48 -41.45
C ASP A 923 105.02 -19.06 -41.71
N CYS A 924 105.91 -19.41 -40.79
CA CYS A 924 107.34 -19.08 -40.88
C CYS A 924 108.11 -19.90 -41.94
N TRP A 925 107.55 -21.01 -42.43
CA TRP A 925 108.19 -21.82 -43.47
C TRP A 925 107.96 -21.24 -44.87
N SER A 926 106.70 -21.16 -45.33
CA SER A 926 106.36 -20.54 -46.63
C SER A 926 106.52 -19.02 -46.62
N GLY A 927 106.46 -18.39 -45.44
CA GLY A 927 106.46 -16.94 -45.30
C GLY A 927 105.13 -16.28 -45.66
N GLN A 928 104.02 -17.03 -45.68
CA GLN A 928 102.69 -16.48 -45.89
C GLN A 928 102.19 -15.75 -44.62
N LYS A 929 101.71 -14.52 -44.79
CA LYS A 929 101.05 -13.71 -43.75
C LYS A 929 99.53 -13.78 -43.91
N ASN A 930 98.80 -14.02 -42.82
CA ASN A 930 97.34 -14.14 -42.81
C ASN A 930 96.78 -15.11 -43.88
N ALA A 931 97.47 -16.23 -44.10
CA ALA A 931 96.93 -17.39 -44.81
C ALA A 931 95.70 -17.94 -44.07
N LYS A 932 94.85 -18.72 -44.75
CA LYS A 932 93.56 -19.18 -44.18
C LYS A 932 93.40 -20.70 -44.28
N ILE A 933 93.00 -21.31 -43.17
CA ILE A 933 92.70 -22.74 -43.08
C ILE A 933 91.28 -22.97 -42.53
N THR A 934 90.53 -23.90 -43.14
CA THR A 934 89.17 -24.24 -42.67
C THR A 934 89.22 -24.89 -41.29
N TYR A 935 88.16 -24.77 -40.49
CA TYR A 935 88.13 -25.43 -39.18
C TYR A 935 88.26 -26.96 -39.25
N ALA A 936 87.75 -27.60 -40.32
CA ALA A 936 87.88 -29.04 -40.51
C ALA A 936 89.34 -29.45 -40.80
N SER A 937 90.00 -28.77 -41.75
CA SER A 937 91.42 -28.99 -42.07
C SER A 937 92.31 -28.70 -40.85
N PHE A 938 92.06 -27.59 -40.15
CA PHE A 938 92.83 -27.20 -38.97
C PHE A 938 92.71 -28.22 -37.85
N ASN A 939 91.49 -28.56 -37.43
CA ASN A 939 91.27 -29.49 -36.32
C ASN A 939 91.83 -30.89 -36.64
N SER A 940 91.80 -31.32 -37.91
CA SER A 940 92.43 -32.58 -38.36
C SER A 940 93.96 -32.58 -38.19
N CYS A 941 94.64 -31.49 -38.58
CA CYS A 941 96.10 -31.39 -38.45
C CYS A 941 96.56 -31.10 -37.01
N TRP A 942 95.78 -30.34 -36.24
CA TRP A 942 96.07 -29.96 -34.84
C TRP A 942 95.82 -31.11 -33.87
N ALA A 943 94.80 -31.95 -34.10
CA ALA A 943 94.52 -33.13 -33.26
C ALA A 943 95.68 -34.13 -33.24
N LYS A 944 96.36 -34.34 -34.38
CA LYS A 944 97.52 -35.24 -34.49
C LYS A 944 98.76 -34.76 -33.71
N GLN A 945 98.78 -33.50 -33.29
CA GLN A 945 99.81 -32.90 -32.43
C GLN A 945 99.35 -32.76 -30.97
N ASN A 946 98.43 -33.61 -30.51
CA ASN A 946 97.79 -33.55 -29.19
C ASN A 946 97.13 -32.20 -28.88
N ARG A 947 96.69 -31.47 -29.93
CA ARG A 947 96.14 -30.11 -29.84
C ARG A 947 97.05 -29.12 -29.08
N ARG A 948 98.37 -29.23 -29.26
CA ARG A 948 99.36 -28.34 -28.63
C ARG A 948 99.21 -26.88 -29.10
N ALA A 949 99.22 -25.96 -28.14
CA ALA A 949 99.07 -24.53 -28.38
C ALA A 949 99.69 -23.69 -27.23
N ILE A 950 100.18 -22.48 -27.53
CA ILE A 950 100.69 -21.51 -26.55
C ILE A 950 100.32 -20.07 -26.94
N SER A 951 100.08 -19.23 -25.93
CA SER A 951 99.93 -17.78 -26.01
C SER A 951 100.61 -17.14 -24.79
N TYR A 952 100.50 -15.82 -24.64
CA TYR A 952 100.72 -15.04 -23.42
C TYR A 952 99.40 -14.51 -22.85
#